data_AF-A0A182PUY3-F1
#
_entry.id   AF-A0A182PUY3-F1
#
_cell.length_a   1.000
_cell.length_b   1.000
_cell.length_c   1.000
_cell.angle_alpha   90.00
_cell.angle_beta   90.00
_cell.angle_gamma   90.00
#
_symmetry.space_group_name_H-M   'P 1'
#
loop_
_entity.id
_entity.type
_entity.pdbx_description
1 polymer ?
#
loop_
_entity_poly.entity_id
_entity_poly.type
_entity_poly.pdbx_seq_one_letter_code
_entity_poly.pdbx_strand_id
1 'polypeptide(L)'
;MFSLASCQLLNGTDCTVREPLYNVTFDFNALSSDLNHHVMSEENGERFFFNVCNNPQPGKNNQTEPRAYLVRDGRKITLGYEPHLQLNDGRLQFSFTGEPCGNGSHYMLDIILLCSYERTPADLRVIPHTPDQCRYFIFWDTPLACQPLPTGLDNKRCMVQDGTDRHVYNLLPLGGANHEISLPDETRFVVSVCKPVRYGHLTMCPPGSGVCLVNGTEYHDYGQAVPDPKIDPAGRLVMEMRSKTGNPCQNSLIVFECGREDGLETGPMYRGRKDNCTHEFVWRTALACRDTQPCSVTNPITGTRYDLGPLANRTYTLMSRDNRTYELGVCRIPASSRCPLDAGACEVTAKQSVGLGAISAELRYETTGAPYLLYRSGALCDATSGRRWETRLEFICETDPVEGGRTGAVAPPTVVENDDCQLVVHFETVLVCEPTLMACGAYNESTIDQYVDLTPLVDATRNYEARGGEQQGRRYFLNVCRPLVPQYGLSCRGGAAACEATFDGVTARNETTLGFPDVSLVVAGDTVLMKYLRGDPCPQDPVTNLSTTVAFHCQPAAGRGTPVLVEIEHDCHYRFDWATAVICPPDVNIPFEQSNCSIHNPATGSWIRLDNDGMLEKLSPCDKRPVVSVDYRTAAINLHYMVPNGANCSHTNGG
;
A
#
# COMPACT_ATOMS: atom_id res chain seq x y z
N MET A 1 -29.90 12.62 -41.44
CA MET A 1 -30.48 12.67 -40.08
C MET A 1 -29.29 12.93 -39.15
N PHE A 2 -29.31 14.11 -38.50
CA PHE A 2 -28.23 14.82 -37.77
C PHE A 2 -26.84 14.18 -37.64
N SER A 3 -25.89 14.73 -38.40
CA SER A 3 -24.45 14.72 -38.13
C SER A 3 -24.14 15.90 -37.20
N LEU A 4 -23.68 15.61 -35.98
CA LEU A 4 -23.09 16.56 -35.03
C LEU A 4 -22.03 15.82 -34.21
N ALA A 5 -20.82 15.69 -34.77
CA ALA A 5 -19.63 15.30 -34.00
C ALA A 5 -18.63 16.46 -34.07
N SER A 6 -19.01 17.58 -33.45
CA SER A 6 -18.16 18.75 -33.27
C SER A 6 -17.93 18.93 -31.77
N CYS A 7 -16.67 18.93 -31.33
CA CYS A 7 -16.13 19.50 -30.08
C CYS A 7 -17.19 19.71 -28.99
N GLN A 8 -17.62 18.64 -28.32
CA GLN A 8 -18.68 18.71 -27.31
C GLN A 8 -18.08 19.05 -25.95
N LEU A 9 -17.87 20.36 -25.72
CA LEU A 9 -17.75 20.89 -24.36
C LEU A 9 -19.14 20.85 -23.72
N LEU A 10 -19.32 19.97 -22.74
CA LEU A 10 -20.55 19.85 -21.96
C LEU A 10 -20.27 20.31 -20.53
N ASN A 11 -21.10 21.23 -20.04
CA ASN A 11 -21.04 21.66 -18.65
C ASN A 11 -21.91 20.74 -17.79
N GLY A 12 -21.35 20.25 -16.69
CA GLY A 12 -22.08 19.50 -15.68
C GLY A 12 -22.85 20.40 -14.73
N THR A 13 -23.85 19.83 -14.06
CA THR A 13 -24.68 20.49 -13.05
C THR A 13 -24.84 19.57 -11.85
N ASP A 14 -24.85 20.12 -10.63
CA ASP A 14 -24.99 19.36 -9.39
C ASP A 14 -24.02 18.17 -9.27
N CYS A 15 -22.76 18.40 -9.69
CA CYS A 15 -21.71 17.38 -9.72
C CYS A 15 -22.01 16.15 -10.59
N THR A 16 -22.92 16.29 -11.54
CA THR A 16 -23.21 15.26 -12.53
C THR A 16 -22.97 15.78 -13.94
N VAL A 17 -22.53 14.88 -14.83
CA VAL A 17 -22.44 15.16 -16.27
C VAL A 17 -22.84 13.92 -17.04
N ARG A 18 -23.66 14.09 -18.07
CA ARG A 18 -24.14 13.00 -18.91
C ARG A 18 -23.44 13.04 -20.25
N GLU A 19 -22.72 11.96 -20.58
CA GLU A 19 -22.08 11.84 -21.88
C GLU A 19 -23.11 11.41 -22.96
N PRO A 20 -23.05 12.00 -24.16
CA PRO A 20 -24.12 11.86 -25.15
C PRO A 20 -23.98 10.67 -26.09
N LEU A 21 -22.83 10.00 -26.14
CA LEU A 21 -22.57 8.89 -27.08
C LEU A 21 -23.26 7.61 -26.62
N TYR A 22 -23.16 7.26 -25.34
CA TYR A 22 -23.74 6.05 -24.77
C TYR A 22 -24.71 6.32 -23.63
N ASN A 23 -25.03 7.60 -23.40
CA ASN A 23 -26.05 8.04 -22.46
C ASN A 23 -25.70 7.71 -20.99
N VAL A 24 -24.41 7.58 -20.67
CA VAL A 24 -23.89 7.31 -19.33
C VAL A 24 -23.84 8.61 -18.52
N THR A 25 -24.30 8.56 -17.28
CA THR A 25 -24.19 9.67 -16.32
C THR A 25 -23.04 9.40 -15.37
N PHE A 26 -22.09 10.33 -15.28
CA PHE A 26 -21.06 10.35 -14.25
C PHE A 26 -21.56 11.21 -13.09
N ASP A 27 -21.53 10.62 -11.88
CA ASP A 27 -21.92 11.27 -10.64
C ASP A 27 -20.71 11.39 -9.72
N PHE A 28 -20.30 12.62 -9.45
CA PHE A 28 -19.13 12.94 -8.65
C PHE A 28 -19.50 13.42 -7.24
N ASN A 29 -20.75 13.31 -6.80
CA ASN A 29 -21.15 13.77 -5.45
C ASN A 29 -20.35 13.08 -4.34
N ALA A 30 -19.93 11.83 -4.54
CA ALA A 30 -19.05 11.10 -3.63
C ALA A 30 -17.59 11.63 -3.59
N LEU A 31 -17.21 12.55 -4.48
CA LEU A 31 -15.97 13.33 -4.39
C LEU A 31 -16.12 14.56 -3.49
N SER A 32 -17.27 14.78 -2.84
CA SER A 32 -17.35 15.78 -1.78
C SER A 32 -16.44 15.39 -0.62
N SER A 33 -15.72 16.37 -0.07
CA SER A 33 -14.99 16.24 1.19
C SER A 33 -15.41 17.33 2.15
N ASP A 34 -15.69 16.99 3.41
CA ASP A 34 -15.92 17.98 4.46
C ASP A 34 -14.63 18.73 4.85
N LEU A 35 -13.46 18.18 4.50
CA LEU A 35 -12.13 18.69 4.86
C LEU A 35 -11.36 19.31 3.68
N ASN A 36 -11.98 19.37 2.49
CA ASN A 36 -11.32 19.53 1.19
C ASN A 36 -10.39 18.36 0.84
N HIS A 37 -10.07 18.25 -0.44
CA HIS A 37 -8.97 17.43 -0.94
C HIS A 37 -7.71 18.27 -0.98
N HIS A 38 -6.56 17.62 -0.91
CA HIS A 38 -5.29 18.31 -1.05
C HIS A 38 -4.23 17.42 -1.71
N VAL A 39 -3.23 18.05 -2.33
CA VAL A 39 -2.10 17.37 -2.97
C VAL A 39 -0.88 18.28 -2.97
N MET A 40 0.30 17.70 -2.78
CA MET A 40 1.57 18.42 -2.78
C MET A 40 2.30 18.21 -4.11
N SER A 41 2.91 19.27 -4.62
CA SER A 41 3.80 19.22 -5.78
C SER A 41 5.18 18.70 -5.35
N GLU A 42 5.66 17.64 -6.01
CA GLU A 42 6.95 17.00 -5.67
C GLU A 42 8.17 17.88 -6.00
N GLU A 43 8.04 18.80 -6.96
CA GLU A 43 9.16 19.60 -7.48
C GLU A 43 9.51 20.80 -6.59
N ASN A 44 8.48 21.46 -6.04
CA ASN A 44 8.63 22.73 -5.32
C ASN A 44 7.97 22.72 -3.92
N GLY A 45 7.32 21.62 -3.52
CA GLY A 45 6.68 21.49 -2.20
C GLY A 45 5.42 22.34 -2.03
N GLU A 46 4.92 22.97 -3.10
CA GLU A 46 3.69 23.76 -3.06
C GLU A 46 2.48 22.85 -2.85
N ARG A 47 1.49 23.32 -2.07
CA ARG A 47 0.31 22.50 -1.71
C ARG A 47 -0.97 23.08 -2.26
N PHE A 48 -1.73 22.25 -2.96
CA PHE A 48 -3.04 22.59 -3.52
C PHE A 48 -4.13 22.04 -2.62
N PHE A 49 -5.13 22.85 -2.30
CA PHE A 49 -6.33 22.46 -1.58
C PHE A 49 -7.53 22.76 -2.46
N PHE A 50 -8.49 21.84 -2.55
CA PHE A 50 -9.67 22.04 -3.39
C PHE A 50 -10.86 21.17 -2.96
N ASN A 51 -12.07 21.57 -3.35
CA ASN A 51 -13.24 20.71 -3.24
C ASN A 51 -14.14 20.88 -4.46
N VAL A 52 -14.51 19.75 -5.06
CA VAL A 52 -15.18 19.73 -6.36
C VAL A 52 -16.69 19.58 -6.26
N CYS A 53 -17.20 19.04 -5.15
CA CYS A 53 -18.62 18.75 -4.96
C CYS A 53 -19.06 19.07 -3.53
N ASN A 54 -20.26 19.65 -3.36
CA ASN A 54 -20.91 19.71 -2.07
C ASN A 54 -22.38 20.14 -2.16
N ASN A 55 -23.22 19.54 -1.30
CA ASN A 55 -24.60 19.93 -1.09
C ASN A 55 -24.61 21.18 -0.18
N PRO A 56 -25.26 22.29 -0.56
CA PRO A 56 -25.28 23.49 0.27
C PRO A 56 -25.89 23.16 1.65
N GLN A 57 -25.12 23.32 2.72
CA GLN A 57 -25.71 23.24 4.06
C GLN A 57 -26.71 24.40 4.24
N PRO A 58 -27.99 24.13 4.54
CA PRO A 58 -28.96 25.18 4.74
C PRO A 58 -28.60 25.99 5.99
N GLY A 59 -28.17 27.26 5.80
CA GLY A 59 -28.00 28.22 6.90
C GLY A 59 -26.64 28.92 7.02
N LYS A 60 -25.61 28.59 6.22
CA LYS A 60 -24.33 29.32 6.19
C LYS A 60 -24.18 30.16 4.92
N ASN A 61 -24.78 31.35 4.91
CA ASN A 61 -24.64 32.35 3.83
C ASN A 61 -23.33 33.16 3.92
N ASN A 62 -22.17 32.53 4.10
CA ASN A 62 -20.88 33.22 4.06
C ASN A 62 -19.88 32.47 3.16
N GLN A 63 -19.92 32.72 1.85
CA GLN A 63 -18.83 32.36 0.91
C GLN A 63 -17.61 33.27 1.13
N THR A 64 -16.99 33.22 2.32
CA THR A 64 -15.76 33.99 2.61
C THR A 64 -14.48 33.21 2.34
N GLU A 65 -14.56 31.88 2.18
CA GLU A 65 -13.39 31.04 1.91
C GLU A 65 -13.39 30.47 0.48
N PRO A 66 -12.23 30.45 -0.20
CA PRO A 66 -12.12 29.86 -1.53
C PRO A 66 -12.22 28.35 -1.48
N ARG A 67 -12.94 27.76 -2.44
CA ARG A 67 -13.07 26.31 -2.60
C ARG A 67 -11.82 25.65 -3.16
N ALA A 68 -10.96 26.41 -3.83
CA ALA A 68 -9.64 25.97 -4.26
C ALA A 68 -8.59 27.05 -3.98
N TYR A 69 -7.44 26.64 -3.45
CA TYR A 69 -6.32 27.53 -3.15
C TYR A 69 -4.97 26.79 -3.15
N LEU A 70 -3.91 27.55 -3.39
CA LEU A 70 -2.52 27.10 -3.37
C LEU A 70 -1.81 27.71 -2.17
N VAL A 71 -0.95 26.94 -1.50
CA VAL A 71 -0.06 27.44 -0.45
C VAL A 71 1.37 27.41 -0.98
N ARG A 72 1.97 28.60 -1.09
CA ARG A 72 3.35 28.84 -1.53
C ARG A 72 4.04 29.72 -0.50
N ASP A 73 5.16 29.26 0.05
CA ASP A 73 5.94 30.00 1.06
C ASP A 73 5.10 30.51 2.24
N GLY A 74 4.14 29.70 2.71
CA GLY A 74 3.21 30.05 3.80
C GLY A 74 2.10 31.04 3.42
N ARG A 75 2.04 31.50 2.16
CA ARG A 75 0.98 32.39 1.65
C ARG A 75 -0.10 31.59 0.91
N LYS A 76 -1.36 31.87 1.24
CA LYS A 76 -2.55 31.35 0.54
C LYS A 76 -2.84 32.17 -0.70
N ILE A 77 -2.87 31.51 -1.86
CA ILE A 77 -3.22 32.07 -3.17
C ILE A 77 -4.57 31.48 -3.58
N THR A 78 -5.54 32.33 -3.91
CA THR A 78 -6.89 31.88 -4.25
C THR A 78 -6.96 31.37 -5.69
N LEU A 79 -7.33 30.10 -5.88
CA LEU A 79 -7.49 29.47 -7.19
C LEU A 79 -8.95 29.43 -7.67
N GLY A 80 -9.92 29.56 -6.76
CA GLY A 80 -11.32 29.83 -7.12
C GLY A 80 -12.33 29.51 -6.02
N TYR A 81 -13.55 30.04 -6.18
CA TYR A 81 -14.66 29.88 -5.22
C TYR A 81 -15.67 28.83 -5.65
N GLU A 82 -15.74 28.50 -6.94
CA GLU A 82 -16.73 27.58 -7.49
C GLU A 82 -16.08 26.64 -8.51
N PRO A 83 -16.29 25.32 -8.40
CA PRO A 83 -15.84 24.35 -9.38
C PRO A 83 -16.77 24.38 -10.61
N HIS A 84 -16.19 24.34 -11.80
CA HIS A 84 -16.93 24.19 -13.06
C HIS A 84 -16.65 22.81 -13.64
N LEU A 85 -17.62 21.89 -13.51
CA LEU A 85 -17.54 20.55 -14.10
C LEU A 85 -17.72 20.64 -15.62
N GLN A 86 -16.77 20.08 -16.35
CA GLN A 86 -16.77 20.04 -17.80
C GLN A 86 -16.41 18.64 -18.31
N LEU A 87 -17.11 18.19 -19.33
CA LEU A 87 -16.74 17.05 -20.16
C LEU A 87 -16.35 17.60 -21.54
N ASN A 88 -15.10 17.41 -21.95
CA ASN A 88 -14.60 17.88 -23.25
C ASN A 88 -13.86 16.74 -23.97
N ASP A 89 -14.43 16.24 -25.07
CA ASP A 89 -13.89 15.11 -25.84
C ASP A 89 -13.44 13.94 -24.94
N GLY A 90 -14.30 13.56 -23.99
CA GLY A 90 -14.06 12.47 -23.04
C GLY A 90 -13.25 12.86 -21.79
N ARG A 91 -12.63 14.05 -21.78
CA ARG A 91 -11.93 14.57 -20.61
C ARG A 91 -12.93 15.11 -19.60
N LEU A 92 -13.02 14.45 -18.44
CA LEU A 92 -13.76 14.93 -17.29
C LEU A 92 -12.85 15.84 -16.47
N GLN A 93 -13.26 17.09 -16.24
CA GLN A 93 -12.45 18.04 -15.48
C GLN A 93 -13.28 19.00 -14.66
N PHE A 94 -12.76 19.41 -13.51
CA PHE A 94 -13.25 20.56 -12.76
C PHE A 94 -12.27 21.72 -12.94
N SER A 95 -12.78 22.88 -13.37
CA SER A 95 -11.97 24.10 -13.47
C SER A 95 -12.35 25.13 -12.42
N PHE A 96 -11.34 25.79 -11.87
CA PHE A 96 -11.45 26.91 -10.94
C PHE A 96 -10.75 28.13 -11.52
N THR A 97 -11.35 29.30 -11.30
CA THR A 97 -10.78 30.60 -11.67
C THR A 97 -10.64 31.46 -10.42
N GLY A 98 -9.43 31.93 -10.19
CA GLY A 98 -8.99 32.54 -8.95
C GLY A 98 -8.67 34.03 -9.06
N GLU A 99 -7.83 34.50 -8.16
CA GLU A 99 -7.40 35.90 -8.12
C GLU A 99 -6.42 36.24 -9.27
N PRO A 100 -6.22 37.54 -9.59
CA PRO A 100 -5.30 37.95 -10.65
C PRO A 100 -3.87 37.46 -10.41
N CYS A 101 -3.23 36.97 -11.46
CA CYS A 101 -1.87 36.47 -11.48
C CYS A 101 -1.13 37.09 -12.67
N GLY A 102 -0.40 38.19 -12.46
CA GLY A 102 0.50 38.83 -13.45
C GLY A 102 -0.10 39.18 -14.84
N ASN A 103 0.37 40.25 -15.51
CA ASN A 103 0.01 40.54 -16.92
C ASN A 103 -1.49 40.41 -17.31
N GLY A 104 -2.43 40.74 -16.40
CA GLY A 104 -3.87 40.64 -16.67
C GLY A 104 -4.45 39.22 -16.73
N SER A 105 -3.71 38.19 -16.31
CA SER A 105 -4.20 36.81 -16.20
C SER A 105 -4.77 36.53 -14.79
N HIS A 106 -5.43 35.38 -14.63
CA HIS A 106 -5.94 34.89 -13.36
C HIS A 106 -5.32 33.54 -13.04
N TYR A 107 -5.19 33.22 -11.74
CA TYR A 107 -4.87 31.87 -11.34
C TYR A 107 -5.98 30.91 -11.78
N MET A 108 -5.61 29.77 -12.35
CA MET A 108 -6.53 28.73 -12.78
C MET A 108 -6.06 27.38 -12.24
N LEU A 109 -7.01 26.55 -11.81
CA LEU A 109 -6.75 25.17 -11.44
C LEU A 109 -7.68 24.26 -12.24
N ASP A 110 -7.09 23.35 -13.00
CA ASP A 110 -7.80 22.30 -13.73
C ASP A 110 -7.52 20.95 -13.07
N ILE A 111 -8.59 20.32 -12.57
CA ILE A 111 -8.54 19.00 -11.94
C ILE A 111 -9.11 18.02 -12.95
N ILE A 112 -8.26 17.21 -13.54
CA ILE A 112 -8.61 16.25 -14.60
C ILE A 112 -8.83 14.88 -13.95
N LEU A 113 -10.06 14.40 -14.03
CA LEU A 113 -10.43 13.09 -13.50
C LEU A 113 -10.01 12.00 -14.49
N LEU A 114 -9.31 10.98 -13.99
CA LEU A 114 -8.87 9.83 -14.75
C LEU A 114 -9.64 8.60 -14.27
N CYS A 115 -10.16 7.81 -15.22
CA CYS A 115 -10.84 6.56 -14.88
C CYS A 115 -9.83 5.55 -14.29
N SER A 116 -10.09 5.15 -13.04
CA SER A 116 -9.44 4.00 -12.44
C SER A 116 -10.42 3.04 -11.80
N TYR A 117 -10.51 1.83 -12.35
CA TYR A 117 -11.35 0.75 -11.80
C TYR A 117 -10.76 0.09 -10.54
N GLU A 118 -9.64 0.59 -10.02
CA GLU A 118 -9.08 0.11 -8.75
C GLU A 118 -9.76 0.79 -7.56
N ARG A 119 -10.04 0.01 -6.51
CA ARG A 119 -10.64 0.50 -5.26
C ARG A 119 -9.61 1.02 -4.25
N THR A 120 -8.41 1.37 -4.72
CA THR A 120 -7.39 2.02 -3.89
C THR A 120 -7.83 3.46 -3.57
N PRO A 121 -7.26 4.12 -2.54
CA PRO A 121 -7.43 5.55 -2.37
C PRO A 121 -7.18 6.27 -3.69
N ALA A 122 -8.01 7.27 -3.97
CA ALA A 122 -7.89 8.02 -5.21
C ALA A 122 -6.54 8.74 -5.25
N ASP A 123 -5.75 8.51 -6.31
CA ASP A 123 -4.40 9.06 -6.46
C ASP A 123 -4.50 10.48 -7.03
N LEU A 124 -3.83 11.45 -6.39
CA LEU A 124 -3.80 12.85 -6.78
C LEU A 124 -2.38 13.23 -7.17
N ARG A 125 -2.19 13.76 -8.38
CA ARG A 125 -0.87 14.09 -8.91
C ARG A 125 -0.85 15.48 -9.51
N VAL A 126 0.01 16.34 -8.99
CA VAL A 126 0.22 17.69 -9.54
C VAL A 126 1.15 17.58 -10.75
N ILE A 127 0.80 18.23 -11.85
CA ILE A 127 1.70 18.33 -12.99
C ILE A 127 2.84 19.32 -12.64
N PRO A 128 4.12 18.94 -12.87
CA PRO A 128 5.27 19.81 -12.67
C PRO A 128 5.12 21.18 -13.32
N HIS A 129 5.66 22.20 -12.68
CA HIS A 129 5.41 23.57 -13.11
C HIS A 129 6.41 24.63 -12.67
N THR A 130 6.45 25.72 -13.43
CA THR A 130 7.29 26.87 -13.12
C THR A 130 6.64 27.79 -12.07
N PRO A 131 7.44 28.46 -11.21
CA PRO A 131 6.91 29.34 -10.16
C PRO A 131 6.07 30.53 -10.66
N ASP A 132 6.31 30.98 -11.90
CA ASP A 132 5.67 32.14 -12.54
C ASP A 132 4.37 31.78 -13.27
N GLN A 133 4.01 30.49 -13.36
CA GLN A 133 2.79 30.11 -14.05
C GLN A 133 1.53 30.46 -13.26
N CYS A 134 0.47 30.77 -13.99
CA CYS A 134 -0.86 31.07 -13.43
C CYS A 134 -1.87 29.95 -13.63
N ARG A 135 -1.51 28.82 -14.25
CA ARG A 135 -2.45 27.73 -14.53
C ARG A 135 -1.86 26.40 -14.08
N TYR A 136 -2.56 25.71 -13.20
CA TYR A 136 -2.13 24.46 -12.58
C TYR A 136 -3.03 23.31 -13.01
N PHE A 137 -2.47 22.11 -13.07
CA PHE A 137 -3.18 20.90 -13.44
C PHE A 137 -2.96 19.82 -12.39
N ILE A 138 -4.03 19.14 -12.02
CA ILE A 138 -4.00 18.00 -11.10
C ILE A 138 -4.69 16.82 -11.79
N PHE A 139 -4.04 15.67 -11.83
CA PHE A 139 -4.69 14.41 -12.20
C PHE A 139 -5.28 13.74 -10.96
N TRP A 140 -6.50 13.22 -11.10
CA TRP A 140 -7.21 12.52 -10.04
C TRP A 140 -7.76 11.19 -10.53
N ASP A 141 -7.10 10.09 -10.16
CA ASP A 141 -7.54 8.74 -10.50
C ASP A 141 -8.70 8.30 -9.59
N THR A 142 -9.87 8.04 -10.17
CA THR A 142 -11.07 7.66 -9.41
C THR A 142 -11.97 6.69 -10.18
N PRO A 143 -12.61 5.72 -9.50
CA PRO A 143 -13.61 4.86 -10.13
C PRO A 143 -14.86 5.61 -10.58
N LEU A 144 -15.13 6.79 -10.03
CA LEU A 144 -16.29 7.61 -10.41
C LEU A 144 -16.15 8.23 -11.80
N ALA A 145 -14.92 8.33 -12.33
CA ALA A 145 -14.64 8.77 -13.69
C ALA A 145 -14.73 7.62 -14.72
N CYS A 146 -15.04 6.41 -14.28
CA CYS A 146 -15.20 5.25 -15.15
C CYS A 146 -16.66 5.04 -15.56
N GLN A 147 -16.84 4.46 -16.75
CA GLN A 147 -18.14 3.88 -17.12
C GLN A 147 -18.46 2.68 -16.21
N PRO A 148 -19.75 2.31 -16.04
CA PRO A 148 -20.13 1.17 -15.20
C PRO A 148 -19.43 -0.14 -15.62
N LEU A 149 -18.89 -0.86 -14.64
CA LEU A 149 -18.33 -2.20 -14.87
C LEU A 149 -19.43 -3.19 -15.23
N PRO A 150 -19.28 -3.97 -16.32
CA PRO A 150 -20.13 -5.12 -16.61
C PRO A 150 -20.12 -6.16 -15.48
N THR A 151 -21.27 -6.82 -15.28
CA THR A 151 -21.42 -7.88 -14.28
C THR A 151 -20.42 -9.02 -14.53
N GLY A 152 -19.67 -9.40 -13.49
CA GLY A 152 -18.66 -10.46 -13.55
C GLY A 152 -17.21 -9.97 -13.75
N LEU A 153 -16.99 -8.67 -13.97
CA LEU A 153 -15.66 -8.04 -14.00
C LEU A 153 -15.26 -7.40 -12.65
N ASP A 154 -16.12 -7.47 -11.64
CA ASP A 154 -15.91 -6.85 -10.31
C ASP A 154 -14.84 -7.56 -9.47
N ASN A 155 -14.56 -8.83 -9.76
CA ASN A 155 -13.54 -9.62 -9.06
C ASN A 155 -12.15 -9.31 -9.63
N LYS A 156 -11.15 -9.08 -8.77
CA LYS A 156 -9.73 -8.87 -9.17
C LYS A 156 -9.04 -10.15 -9.65
N ARG A 157 -9.72 -10.96 -10.45
CA ARG A 157 -9.17 -12.17 -11.06
C ARG A 157 -8.83 -11.84 -12.50
N CYS A 158 -7.55 -11.96 -12.82
CA CYS A 158 -6.98 -11.79 -14.15
C CYS A 158 -5.92 -12.89 -14.30
N MET A 159 -6.34 -14.13 -14.02
CA MET A 159 -5.41 -15.24 -13.83
C MET A 159 -5.93 -16.51 -14.48
N VAL A 160 -5.02 -17.35 -14.97
CA VAL A 160 -5.35 -18.70 -15.45
C VAL A 160 -4.34 -19.72 -14.98
N GLN A 161 -4.85 -20.87 -14.54
CA GLN A 161 -4.03 -22.00 -14.14
C GLN A 161 -3.76 -22.93 -15.34
N ASP A 162 -2.49 -23.27 -15.55
CA ASP A 162 -2.07 -24.29 -16.51
C ASP A 162 -2.34 -25.69 -15.94
N GLY A 163 -3.08 -26.50 -16.71
CA GLY A 163 -3.47 -27.86 -16.32
C GLY A 163 -2.31 -28.86 -16.28
N THR A 164 -1.13 -28.53 -16.83
CA THR A 164 0.00 -29.46 -16.92
C THR A 164 0.93 -29.45 -15.71
N ASP A 165 1.04 -28.33 -14.98
CA ASP A 165 1.96 -28.17 -13.83
C ASP A 165 1.40 -27.31 -12.68
N ARG A 166 0.12 -26.92 -12.71
CA ARG A 166 -0.54 -26.03 -11.74
C ARG A 166 0.01 -24.59 -11.71
N HIS A 167 0.88 -24.18 -12.64
CA HIS A 167 1.37 -22.81 -12.73
C HIS A 167 0.21 -21.83 -12.97
N VAL A 168 0.24 -20.65 -12.35
CA VAL A 168 -0.78 -19.62 -12.51
C VAL A 168 -0.17 -18.42 -13.22
N TYR A 169 -0.64 -18.14 -14.42
CA TYR A 169 -0.34 -16.89 -15.10
C TYR A 169 -1.21 -15.78 -14.49
N ASN A 170 -0.59 -14.69 -14.06
CA ASN A 170 -1.28 -13.52 -13.54
C ASN A 170 -1.00 -12.31 -14.44
N LEU A 171 -2.02 -11.88 -15.17
CA LEU A 171 -1.92 -10.76 -16.11
C LEU A 171 -2.50 -9.45 -15.54
N LEU A 172 -2.88 -9.44 -14.25
CA LEU A 172 -3.52 -8.27 -13.60
C LEU A 172 -2.74 -6.96 -13.80
N PRO A 173 -1.40 -6.93 -13.72
CA PRO A 173 -0.64 -5.68 -13.91
C PRO A 173 -0.82 -5.05 -15.30
N LEU A 174 -1.14 -5.84 -16.34
CA LEU A 174 -1.32 -5.32 -17.71
C LEU A 174 -2.60 -4.47 -17.86
N GLY A 175 -3.61 -4.70 -17.02
CA GLY A 175 -4.88 -3.96 -17.00
C GLY A 175 -4.81 -2.59 -16.30
N GLY A 176 -3.61 -2.18 -15.87
CA GLY A 176 -3.38 -0.91 -15.18
C GLY A 176 -3.58 0.33 -16.05
N ALA A 177 -3.52 0.20 -17.38
CA ALA A 177 -3.59 1.32 -18.31
C ALA A 177 -4.20 0.93 -19.66
N ASN A 178 -4.61 1.93 -20.43
CA ASN A 178 -4.96 1.75 -21.84
C ASN A 178 -3.69 1.63 -22.68
N HIS A 179 -3.71 0.77 -23.68
CA HIS A 179 -2.62 0.61 -24.65
C HIS A 179 -3.09 0.99 -26.04
N GLU A 180 -2.36 1.89 -26.68
CA GLU A 180 -2.74 2.42 -27.99
C GLU A 180 -1.87 1.84 -29.10
N ILE A 181 -2.52 1.46 -30.20
CA ILE A 181 -1.86 0.87 -31.37
C ILE A 181 -2.32 1.63 -32.60
N SER A 182 -1.47 2.51 -33.11
CA SER A 182 -1.72 3.26 -34.34
C SER A 182 -1.55 2.37 -35.57
N LEU A 183 -2.49 2.49 -36.51
CA LEU A 183 -2.48 1.81 -37.79
C LEU A 183 -2.04 2.76 -38.92
N PRO A 184 -1.61 2.23 -40.09
CA PRO A 184 -1.15 3.05 -41.20
C PRO A 184 -2.21 3.98 -41.82
N ASP A 185 -3.49 3.71 -41.56
CA ASP A 185 -4.64 4.47 -42.06
C ASP A 185 -5.15 5.54 -41.08
N GLU A 186 -4.30 5.96 -40.13
CA GLU A 186 -4.58 6.94 -39.07
C GLU A 186 -5.64 6.49 -38.05
N THR A 187 -6.20 5.29 -38.20
CA THR A 187 -7.02 4.66 -37.16
C THR A 187 -6.13 4.09 -36.05
N ARG A 188 -6.69 3.87 -34.87
CA ARG A 188 -5.95 3.26 -33.76
C ARG A 188 -6.82 2.33 -32.94
N PHE A 189 -6.24 1.25 -32.46
CA PHE A 189 -6.84 0.43 -31.42
C PHE A 189 -6.46 0.96 -30.05
N VAL A 190 -7.44 0.97 -29.14
CA VAL A 190 -7.23 1.15 -27.70
C VAL A 190 -7.59 -0.17 -27.03
N VAL A 191 -6.62 -0.76 -26.34
CA VAL A 191 -6.69 -2.11 -25.79
C VAL A 191 -6.49 -2.07 -24.28
N SER A 192 -7.32 -2.82 -23.57
CA SER A 192 -7.20 -3.11 -22.15
C SER A 192 -7.52 -4.58 -21.91
N VAL A 193 -6.99 -5.14 -20.82
CA VAL A 193 -7.20 -6.55 -20.43
C VAL A 193 -7.78 -6.62 -19.03
N CYS A 194 -8.60 -7.65 -18.80
CA CYS A 194 -9.24 -7.97 -17.51
C CYS A 194 -10.27 -6.95 -17.00
N LYS A 195 -10.23 -5.72 -17.49
CA LYS A 195 -11.23 -4.67 -17.31
C LYS A 195 -11.46 -3.92 -18.63
N PRO A 196 -12.56 -3.19 -18.77
CA PRO A 196 -12.81 -2.37 -19.95
C PRO A 196 -11.71 -1.31 -20.15
N VAL A 197 -11.65 -0.78 -21.36
CA VAL A 197 -10.89 0.43 -21.69
C VAL A 197 -11.32 1.55 -20.73
N ARG A 198 -10.34 2.25 -20.18
CA ARG A 198 -10.56 3.38 -19.28
C ARG A 198 -11.08 4.55 -20.10
N TYR A 199 -12.26 5.05 -19.72
CA TYR A 199 -12.86 6.21 -20.33
C TYR A 199 -11.99 7.45 -20.07
N GLY A 200 -11.80 8.30 -21.08
CA GLY A 200 -10.99 9.50 -20.91
C GLY A 200 -10.90 10.33 -22.19
N HIS A 201 -9.94 11.26 -22.18
CA HIS A 201 -9.72 12.16 -23.31
C HIS A 201 -9.43 11.37 -24.59
N LEU A 202 -10.22 11.62 -25.63
CA LEU A 202 -10.18 10.93 -26.93
C LEU A 202 -10.29 9.39 -26.80
N THR A 203 -10.80 8.86 -25.69
CA THR A 203 -10.93 7.43 -25.42
C THR A 203 -12.35 7.12 -24.93
N MET A 204 -13.33 7.64 -25.67
CA MET A 204 -14.76 7.50 -25.37
C MET A 204 -15.32 6.20 -25.97
N CYS A 205 -14.76 5.06 -25.56
CA CYS A 205 -15.15 3.77 -26.09
C CYS A 205 -16.53 3.30 -25.58
N PRO A 206 -17.23 2.43 -26.33
CA PRO A 206 -18.49 1.86 -25.87
C PRO A 206 -18.36 1.16 -24.51
N PRO A 207 -19.38 1.25 -23.62
CA PRO A 207 -19.35 0.62 -22.31
C PRO A 207 -19.03 -0.87 -22.39
N GLY A 208 -18.03 -1.29 -21.61
CA GLY A 208 -17.58 -2.68 -21.53
C GLY A 208 -16.55 -3.13 -22.57
N SER A 209 -16.20 -2.29 -23.56
CA SER A 209 -15.17 -2.64 -24.56
C SER A 209 -13.80 -2.84 -23.91
N GLY A 210 -13.17 -3.99 -24.16
CA GLY A 210 -11.75 -4.26 -23.89
C GLY A 210 -10.85 -3.97 -25.09
N VAL A 211 -11.39 -4.05 -26.31
CA VAL A 211 -10.74 -3.58 -27.55
C VAL A 211 -11.67 -2.63 -28.28
N CYS A 212 -11.17 -1.44 -28.58
CA CYS A 212 -11.91 -0.35 -29.18
C CYS A 212 -11.15 0.19 -30.38
N LEU A 213 -11.81 0.32 -31.53
CA LEU A 213 -11.24 0.98 -32.71
C LEU A 213 -11.69 2.45 -32.71
N VAL A 214 -10.72 3.35 -32.76
CA VAL A 214 -10.93 4.79 -32.88
C VAL A 214 -10.62 5.22 -34.31
N ASN A 215 -11.61 5.79 -34.99
CA ASN A 215 -11.49 6.33 -36.34
C ASN A 215 -11.98 7.79 -36.34
N GLY A 216 -11.04 8.73 -36.24
CA GLY A 216 -11.37 10.14 -36.05
C GLY A 216 -12.17 10.35 -34.75
N THR A 217 -13.43 10.76 -34.89
CA THR A 217 -14.37 10.97 -33.76
C THR A 217 -15.31 9.79 -33.51
N GLU A 218 -15.16 8.69 -34.25
CA GLU A 218 -15.97 7.49 -34.10
C GLU A 218 -15.25 6.43 -33.23
N TYR A 219 -16.01 5.82 -32.32
CA TYR A 219 -15.53 4.82 -31.37
C TYR A 219 -16.34 3.53 -31.50
N HIS A 220 -15.68 2.45 -31.91
CA HIS A 220 -16.32 1.20 -32.27
C HIS A 220 -15.87 0.05 -31.38
N ASP A 221 -16.82 -0.77 -30.93
CA ASP A 221 -16.54 -1.96 -30.10
C ASP A 221 -15.99 -3.10 -30.95
N TYR A 222 -14.72 -3.45 -30.70
CA TYR A 222 -14.02 -4.57 -31.34
C TYR A 222 -13.75 -5.73 -30.36
N GLY A 223 -14.41 -5.74 -29.21
CA GLY A 223 -14.33 -6.83 -28.25
C GLY A 223 -14.64 -6.35 -26.84
N GLN A 224 -15.64 -6.97 -26.20
CA GLN A 224 -15.95 -6.74 -24.79
C GLN A 224 -14.87 -7.35 -23.89
N ALA A 225 -14.58 -6.65 -22.79
CA ALA A 225 -13.63 -7.11 -21.78
C ALA A 225 -14.10 -8.42 -21.15
N VAL A 226 -13.14 -9.29 -20.86
CA VAL A 226 -13.35 -10.58 -20.19
C VAL A 226 -12.48 -10.61 -18.93
N PRO A 227 -12.94 -11.25 -17.83
CA PRO A 227 -12.26 -11.17 -16.53
C PRO A 227 -10.90 -11.87 -16.54
N ASP A 228 -10.86 -13.09 -17.08
CA ASP A 228 -9.70 -13.96 -16.97
C ASP A 228 -9.17 -14.36 -18.37
N PRO A 229 -7.85 -14.54 -18.50
CA PRO A 229 -7.27 -15.20 -19.67
C PRO A 229 -7.62 -16.70 -19.68
N LYS A 230 -7.36 -17.36 -20.82
CA LYS A 230 -7.50 -18.81 -20.96
C LYS A 230 -6.31 -19.43 -21.69
N ILE A 231 -6.10 -20.72 -21.49
CA ILE A 231 -5.19 -21.51 -22.32
C ILE A 231 -6.01 -22.12 -23.46
N ASP A 232 -5.68 -21.79 -24.71
CA ASP A 232 -6.37 -22.33 -25.89
C ASP A 232 -6.00 -23.81 -26.13
N PRO A 233 -6.71 -24.55 -27.02
CA PRO A 233 -6.40 -25.95 -27.31
C PRO A 233 -4.99 -26.19 -27.88
N ALA A 234 -4.33 -25.15 -28.38
CA ALA A 234 -2.95 -25.21 -28.86
C ALA A 234 -1.92 -24.90 -27.75
N GLY A 235 -2.37 -24.69 -26.51
CA GLY A 235 -1.53 -24.40 -25.35
C GLY A 235 -1.10 -22.94 -25.23
N ARG A 236 -1.71 -22.02 -25.99
CA ARG A 236 -1.35 -20.59 -25.94
C ARG A 236 -2.16 -19.85 -24.88
N LEU A 237 -1.52 -18.92 -24.18
CA LEU A 237 -2.18 -17.98 -23.27
C LEU A 237 -2.89 -16.90 -24.07
N VAL A 238 -4.21 -16.83 -24.00
CA VAL A 238 -5.02 -15.94 -24.85
C VAL A 238 -6.19 -15.28 -24.11
N MET A 239 -6.66 -14.17 -24.66
CA MET A 239 -7.96 -13.58 -24.35
C MET A 239 -8.77 -13.41 -25.63
N GLU A 240 -9.95 -14.03 -25.67
CA GLU A 240 -10.90 -13.90 -26.77
C GLU A 240 -11.99 -12.91 -26.37
N MET A 241 -12.06 -11.79 -27.08
CA MET A 241 -12.97 -10.69 -26.79
C MET A 241 -13.98 -10.56 -27.94
N ARG A 242 -15.27 -10.68 -27.62
CA ARG A 242 -16.36 -10.68 -28.61
C ARG A 242 -17.07 -9.34 -28.61
N SER A 243 -17.33 -8.77 -29.79
CA SER A 243 -18.06 -7.51 -29.90
C SER A 243 -19.54 -7.68 -29.55
N LYS A 244 -20.12 -6.66 -28.92
CA LYS A 244 -21.54 -6.59 -28.57
C LYS A 244 -22.44 -6.42 -29.80
N THR A 245 -21.90 -5.97 -30.93
CA THR A 245 -22.65 -5.81 -32.19
C THR A 245 -23.08 -7.14 -32.80
N GLY A 246 -22.44 -8.25 -32.39
CA GLY A 246 -22.65 -9.58 -32.97
C GLY A 246 -21.95 -9.81 -34.31
N ASN A 247 -21.23 -8.81 -34.85
CA ASN A 247 -20.41 -8.99 -36.05
C ASN A 247 -19.10 -9.71 -35.69
N PRO A 248 -18.87 -10.94 -36.18
CA PRO A 248 -17.64 -11.69 -35.86
C PRO A 248 -16.36 -11.01 -36.36
N CYS A 249 -16.45 -10.11 -37.35
CA CYS A 249 -15.29 -9.37 -37.87
C CYS A 249 -14.94 -8.15 -37.03
N GLN A 250 -15.67 -7.94 -35.94
CA GLN A 250 -15.33 -7.00 -34.88
C GLN A 250 -14.91 -7.76 -33.62
N ASN A 251 -14.57 -9.06 -33.69
CA ASN A 251 -13.99 -9.76 -32.55
C ASN A 251 -12.47 -9.56 -32.50
N SER A 252 -11.91 -9.67 -31.31
CA SER A 252 -10.46 -9.59 -31.09
C SER A 252 -9.92 -10.81 -30.34
N LEU A 253 -8.69 -11.18 -30.64
CA LEU A 253 -7.91 -12.21 -29.98
C LEU A 253 -6.57 -11.58 -29.55
N ILE A 254 -6.30 -11.58 -28.24
CA ILE A 254 -4.99 -11.20 -27.71
C ILE A 254 -4.25 -12.47 -27.35
N VAL A 255 -3.06 -12.65 -27.92
CA VAL A 255 -2.14 -13.76 -27.63
C VAL A 255 -1.00 -13.23 -26.79
N PHE A 256 -0.79 -13.80 -25.61
CA PHE A 256 0.29 -13.42 -24.71
C PHE A 256 1.50 -14.32 -24.94
N GLU A 257 2.64 -13.70 -25.23
CA GLU A 257 3.91 -14.37 -25.49
C GLU A 257 4.91 -14.00 -24.37
N CYS A 258 5.72 -14.96 -23.93
CA CYS A 258 6.80 -14.70 -23.00
C CYS A 258 7.86 -13.79 -23.64
N GLY A 259 8.13 -12.63 -23.03
CA GLY A 259 9.20 -11.70 -23.43
C GLY A 259 10.12 -11.40 -22.24
N ARG A 260 11.37 -11.86 -22.29
CA ARG A 260 12.34 -11.73 -21.18
C ARG A 260 13.50 -10.77 -21.44
N GLU A 261 13.69 -10.27 -22.65
CA GLU A 261 15.05 -9.93 -23.08
C GLU A 261 15.55 -8.50 -22.83
N ASP A 262 14.75 -7.45 -22.60
CA ASP A 262 15.35 -6.09 -22.59
C ASP A 262 14.90 -5.13 -21.48
N GLY A 263 14.15 -5.60 -20.47
CA GLY A 263 13.63 -4.72 -19.40
C GLY A 263 12.63 -3.66 -19.88
N LEU A 264 12.28 -3.66 -21.17
CA LEU A 264 11.25 -2.83 -21.77
C LEU A 264 10.05 -3.71 -22.11
N GLU A 265 9.00 -3.68 -21.27
CA GLU A 265 7.74 -4.30 -21.64
C GLU A 265 7.18 -3.61 -22.90
N THR A 266 6.98 -4.38 -23.97
CA THR A 266 6.32 -3.88 -25.17
C THR A 266 4.82 -4.04 -25.00
N GLY A 267 4.07 -2.95 -25.22
CA GLY A 267 2.60 -3.02 -25.29
C GLY A 267 2.11 -3.98 -26.39
N PRO A 268 0.80 -4.23 -26.48
CA PRO A 268 0.23 -5.12 -27.48
C PRO A 268 0.54 -4.65 -28.91
N MET A 269 0.88 -5.59 -29.80
CA MET A 269 1.15 -5.33 -31.22
C MET A 269 0.05 -5.93 -32.09
N TYR A 270 -0.47 -5.16 -33.04
CA TYR A 270 -1.47 -5.67 -33.99
C TYR A 270 -0.82 -6.52 -35.09
N ARG A 271 -1.32 -7.75 -35.28
CA ARG A 271 -0.82 -8.71 -36.29
C ARG A 271 -1.67 -8.77 -37.56
N GLY A 272 -2.87 -8.21 -37.55
CA GLY A 272 -3.83 -8.29 -38.66
C GLY A 272 -5.07 -9.09 -38.29
N ARG A 273 -5.77 -9.62 -39.31
CA ARG A 273 -6.98 -10.43 -39.12
C ARG A 273 -6.69 -11.92 -39.23
N LYS A 274 -6.96 -12.66 -38.15
CA LYS A 274 -7.07 -14.11 -38.13
C LYS A 274 -8.38 -14.53 -38.82
N ASP A 275 -8.30 -15.57 -39.66
CA ASP A 275 -9.45 -16.13 -40.40
C ASP A 275 -10.24 -15.09 -41.21
N ASN A 276 -9.54 -14.11 -41.80
CA ASN A 276 -10.10 -12.96 -42.54
C ASN A 276 -11.06 -12.04 -41.77
N CYS A 277 -11.23 -12.22 -40.46
CA CYS A 277 -12.31 -11.58 -39.71
C CYS A 277 -11.86 -11.12 -38.30
N THR A 278 -11.38 -12.01 -37.44
CA THR A 278 -11.01 -11.68 -36.05
C THR A 278 -9.69 -10.93 -35.98
N HIS A 279 -9.63 -9.81 -35.28
CA HIS A 279 -8.43 -8.99 -35.11
C HIS A 279 -7.46 -9.64 -34.11
N GLU A 280 -6.22 -9.91 -34.51
CA GLU A 280 -5.23 -10.57 -33.67
C GLU A 280 -4.17 -9.59 -33.17
N PHE A 281 -3.92 -9.65 -31.87
CA PHE A 281 -2.90 -8.88 -31.16
C PHE A 281 -1.93 -9.84 -30.48
N VAL A 282 -0.64 -9.49 -30.47
CA VAL A 282 0.38 -10.22 -29.73
C VAL A 282 0.97 -9.31 -28.67
N TRP A 283 0.94 -9.76 -27.42
CA TRP A 283 1.48 -9.01 -26.28
C TRP A 283 2.64 -9.78 -25.67
N ARG A 284 3.85 -9.26 -25.83
CA ARG A 284 5.07 -9.85 -25.26
C ARG A 284 5.33 -9.27 -23.88
N THR A 285 5.29 -10.09 -22.84
CA THR A 285 5.48 -9.68 -21.44
C THR A 285 6.13 -10.79 -20.62
N ALA A 286 6.83 -10.42 -19.54
CA ALA A 286 7.35 -11.37 -18.57
C ALA A 286 6.21 -12.12 -17.83
N LEU A 287 5.02 -11.53 -17.72
CA LEU A 287 3.86 -12.13 -17.04
C LEU A 287 3.26 -13.33 -17.79
N ALA A 288 3.57 -13.46 -19.08
CA ALA A 288 3.24 -14.62 -19.91
C ALA A 288 4.34 -15.68 -19.89
N CYS A 289 5.44 -15.44 -19.16
CA CYS A 289 6.45 -16.44 -18.95
C CYS A 289 6.03 -17.38 -17.84
N ARG A 290 6.15 -18.68 -18.11
CA ARG A 290 6.17 -19.72 -17.10
C ARG A 290 7.43 -19.46 -16.27
N ASP A 291 7.32 -18.72 -15.18
CA ASP A 291 8.50 -18.29 -14.41
C ASP A 291 9.17 -19.54 -13.79
N THR A 292 10.21 -20.02 -14.47
CA THR A 292 10.99 -21.22 -14.14
C THR A 292 12.28 -20.87 -13.41
N GLN A 293 12.43 -19.62 -12.95
CA GLN A 293 13.54 -19.30 -12.05
C GLN A 293 13.20 -19.85 -10.66
N PRO A 294 13.90 -20.91 -10.21
CA PRO A 294 13.67 -21.45 -8.88
C PRO A 294 13.96 -20.38 -7.83
N CYS A 295 13.18 -20.35 -6.76
CA CYS A 295 13.35 -19.45 -5.61
C CYS A 295 12.94 -17.97 -5.81
N SER A 296 12.18 -17.65 -6.85
CA SER A 296 11.66 -16.29 -7.07
C SER A 296 10.15 -16.26 -7.29
N VAL A 297 9.51 -15.15 -6.94
CA VAL A 297 8.07 -14.91 -7.15
C VAL A 297 7.82 -13.43 -7.37
N THR A 298 6.76 -13.08 -8.10
CA THR A 298 6.33 -11.69 -8.29
C THR A 298 5.12 -11.38 -7.42
N ASN A 299 5.17 -10.29 -6.67
CA ASN A 299 4.02 -9.77 -5.93
C ASN A 299 2.90 -9.41 -6.94
N PRO A 300 1.72 -10.04 -6.87
CA PRO A 300 0.62 -9.83 -7.81
C PRO A 300 -0.04 -8.46 -7.70
N ILE A 301 0.19 -7.72 -6.60
CA ILE A 301 -0.38 -6.38 -6.38
C ILE A 301 0.53 -5.31 -6.98
N THR A 302 1.83 -5.36 -6.65
CA THR A 302 2.79 -4.31 -7.03
C THR A 302 3.57 -4.61 -8.29
N GLY A 303 3.64 -5.88 -8.71
CA GLY A 303 4.52 -6.33 -9.80
C GLY A 303 5.99 -6.46 -9.37
N THR A 304 6.32 -6.19 -8.11
CA THR A 304 7.69 -6.34 -7.60
C THR A 304 8.11 -7.80 -7.56
N ARG A 305 9.29 -8.11 -8.09
CA ARG A 305 9.86 -9.46 -8.10
C ARG A 305 10.76 -9.69 -6.89
N TYR A 306 10.47 -10.72 -6.12
CA TYR A 306 11.31 -11.20 -5.02
C TYR A 306 12.18 -12.37 -5.47
N ASP A 307 13.47 -12.31 -5.14
CA ASP A 307 14.44 -13.39 -5.36
C ASP A 307 15.05 -13.81 -4.02
N LEU A 308 14.72 -15.03 -3.59
CA LEU A 308 15.21 -15.62 -2.35
C LEU A 308 16.41 -16.54 -2.58
N GLY A 309 16.96 -16.58 -3.79
CA GLY A 309 18.22 -17.25 -4.11
C GLY A 309 19.37 -16.98 -3.12
N PRO A 310 19.55 -15.75 -2.57
CA PRO A 310 20.57 -15.49 -1.56
C PRO A 310 20.44 -16.30 -0.26
N LEU A 311 19.24 -16.80 0.07
CA LEU A 311 18.98 -17.66 1.23
C LEU A 311 19.18 -19.16 0.92
N ALA A 312 19.33 -19.51 -0.36
CA ALA A 312 19.42 -20.90 -0.77
C ALA A 312 20.80 -21.52 -0.50
N ASN A 313 20.85 -22.87 -0.56
CA ASN A 313 22.07 -23.66 -0.37
C ASN A 313 22.76 -23.41 0.98
N ARG A 314 21.94 -23.21 2.03
CA ARG A 314 22.35 -23.09 3.43
C ARG A 314 21.49 -24.01 4.29
N THR A 315 22.03 -24.46 5.41
CA THR A 315 21.28 -25.20 6.42
C THR A 315 21.02 -24.27 7.60
N TYR A 316 19.75 -24.06 7.92
CA TYR A 316 19.30 -23.30 9.07
C TYR A 316 18.96 -24.28 10.19
N THR A 317 19.56 -24.08 11.37
CA THR A 317 19.27 -24.90 12.56
C THR A 317 18.49 -24.07 13.55
N LEU A 318 17.32 -24.56 13.95
CA LEU A 318 16.35 -23.86 14.78
C LEU A 318 16.04 -24.70 16.01
N MET A 319 15.73 -24.05 17.13
CA MET A 319 15.19 -24.73 18.31
C MET A 319 13.84 -24.12 18.66
N SER A 320 12.81 -24.94 18.76
CA SER A 320 11.48 -24.50 19.19
C SER A 320 11.42 -24.33 20.71
N ARG A 321 10.34 -23.70 21.19
CA ARG A 321 10.09 -23.45 22.62
C ARG A 321 9.98 -24.75 23.44
N ASP A 322 9.57 -25.86 22.83
CA ASP A 322 9.49 -27.19 23.44
C ASP A 322 10.81 -27.98 23.34
N ASN A 323 11.95 -27.30 23.10
CA ASN A 323 13.30 -27.87 23.00
C ASN A 323 13.49 -28.91 21.88
N ARG A 324 12.66 -28.89 20.83
CA ARG A 324 12.91 -29.67 19.62
C ARG A 324 13.85 -28.92 18.70
N THR A 325 14.74 -29.65 18.05
CA THR A 325 15.70 -29.08 17.11
C THR A 325 15.28 -29.41 15.69
N TYR A 326 15.25 -28.41 14.82
CA TYR A 326 14.92 -28.55 13.41
C TYR A 326 16.09 -28.12 12.55
N GLU A 327 16.29 -28.81 11.43
CA GLU A 327 17.13 -28.35 10.33
C GLU A 327 16.29 -28.16 9.08
N LEU A 328 16.56 -27.10 8.32
CA LEU A 328 15.89 -26.85 7.05
C LEU A 328 16.76 -26.05 6.07
N GLY A 329 16.37 -26.03 4.81
CA GLY A 329 16.94 -25.18 3.77
C GLY A 329 15.88 -24.40 3.03
N VAL A 330 16.26 -23.27 2.43
CA VAL A 330 15.39 -22.45 1.57
C VAL A 330 15.68 -22.79 0.11
N CYS A 331 14.70 -23.28 -0.64
CA CYS A 331 14.78 -23.69 -2.06
C CYS A 331 15.74 -24.84 -2.41
N ARG A 332 16.87 -24.94 -1.71
CA ARG A 332 17.89 -25.97 -1.83
C ARG A 332 18.58 -26.15 -0.48
N ILE A 333 18.70 -27.39 -0.03
CA ILE A 333 19.43 -27.75 1.19
C ILE A 333 20.77 -28.43 0.82
N PRO A 334 21.90 -28.08 1.47
CA PRO A 334 23.18 -28.76 1.26
C PRO A 334 23.14 -30.24 1.64
N ALA A 335 23.92 -31.06 0.93
CA ALA A 335 24.09 -32.48 1.24
C ALA A 335 24.76 -32.74 2.61
N SER A 336 25.38 -31.72 3.22
CA SER A 336 25.93 -31.78 4.57
C SER A 336 24.88 -31.69 5.67
N SER A 337 23.60 -31.44 5.34
CA SER A 337 22.52 -31.40 6.33
C SER A 337 22.26 -32.78 6.95
N ARG A 338 21.69 -32.79 8.15
CA ARG A 338 21.27 -34.03 8.84
C ARG A 338 19.91 -34.52 8.37
N CYS A 339 19.26 -33.82 7.45
CA CYS A 339 17.95 -34.21 6.95
C CYS A 339 18.00 -35.45 6.04
N PRO A 340 16.94 -36.27 6.03
CA PRO A 340 16.83 -37.38 5.07
C PRO A 340 16.95 -36.89 3.62
N LEU A 341 17.32 -37.80 2.72
CA LEU A 341 17.39 -37.50 1.29
C LEU A 341 16.06 -36.90 0.81
N ASP A 342 16.14 -35.87 -0.03
CA ASP A 342 15.02 -35.09 -0.58
C ASP A 342 14.21 -34.25 0.42
N ALA A 343 14.44 -34.37 1.73
CA ALA A 343 13.77 -33.55 2.72
C ALA A 343 14.33 -32.12 2.76
N GLY A 344 13.44 -31.12 2.65
CA GLY A 344 13.79 -29.71 2.79
C GLY A 344 13.80 -29.21 4.23
N ALA A 345 13.15 -29.95 5.12
CA ALA A 345 13.14 -29.72 6.56
C ALA A 345 13.07 -31.06 7.32
N CYS A 346 13.62 -31.10 8.52
CA CYS A 346 13.57 -32.27 9.39
C CYS A 346 13.66 -31.91 10.87
N GLU A 347 13.06 -32.74 11.73
CA GLU A 347 13.33 -32.74 13.17
C GLU A 347 14.57 -33.60 13.43
N VAL A 348 15.54 -33.07 14.16
CA VAL A 348 16.82 -33.72 14.43
C VAL A 348 16.96 -34.03 15.92
N THR A 349 17.29 -35.29 16.21
CA THR A 349 17.64 -35.76 17.56
C THR A 349 19.03 -36.38 17.55
N ALA A 350 19.55 -36.75 18.72
CA ALA A 350 20.86 -37.42 18.82
C ALA A 350 20.94 -38.77 18.09
N LYS A 351 19.80 -39.41 17.76
CA LYS A 351 19.74 -40.78 17.22
C LYS A 351 19.12 -40.87 15.83
N GLN A 352 18.26 -39.93 15.46
CA GLN A 352 17.48 -39.97 14.21
C GLN A 352 17.13 -38.57 13.70
N SER A 353 16.89 -38.48 12.39
CA SER A 353 16.31 -37.31 11.73
C SER A 353 15.03 -37.71 11.02
N VAL A 354 13.94 -36.99 11.27
CA VAL A 354 12.62 -37.25 10.68
C VAL A 354 12.29 -36.15 9.69
N GLY A 355 12.08 -36.51 8.41
CA GLY A 355 11.77 -35.54 7.36
C GLY A 355 10.37 -34.94 7.51
N LEU A 356 10.27 -33.62 7.42
CA LEU A 356 9.03 -32.84 7.62
C LEU A 356 8.47 -32.24 6.33
N GLY A 357 9.01 -32.66 5.18
CA GLY A 357 8.56 -32.23 3.86
C GLY A 357 9.69 -32.30 2.85
N ALA A 358 9.36 -32.62 1.61
CA ALA A 358 10.29 -32.65 0.48
C ALA A 358 10.64 -31.22 0.04
N ILE A 359 11.92 -30.98 -0.23
CA ILE A 359 12.44 -29.67 -0.64
C ILE A 359 11.72 -29.20 -1.91
N SER A 360 11.32 -27.93 -1.93
CA SER A 360 10.76 -27.26 -3.10
C SER A 360 11.46 -25.91 -3.30
N ALA A 361 11.65 -25.55 -4.56
CA ALA A 361 12.10 -24.21 -4.96
C ALA A 361 10.98 -23.37 -5.58
N GLU A 362 9.74 -23.85 -5.52
CA GLU A 362 8.57 -23.15 -6.03
C GLU A 362 8.08 -22.14 -5.00
N LEU A 363 8.58 -20.91 -5.09
CA LEU A 363 8.15 -19.80 -4.23
C LEU A 363 6.76 -19.33 -4.66
N ARG A 364 5.85 -19.18 -3.68
CA ARG A 364 4.45 -18.82 -3.89
C ARG A 364 4.14 -17.50 -3.20
N TYR A 365 3.17 -16.77 -3.71
CA TYR A 365 2.68 -15.53 -3.11
C TYR A 365 1.16 -15.49 -3.26
N GLU A 366 0.44 -15.44 -2.15
CA GLU A 366 -1.02 -15.28 -2.14
C GLU A 366 -1.40 -13.82 -2.38
N THR A 367 -2.66 -13.49 -2.66
CA THR A 367 -3.05 -12.08 -2.88
C THR A 367 -2.80 -11.16 -1.67
N THR A 368 -2.45 -11.70 -0.51
CA THR A 368 -2.21 -10.98 0.74
C THR A 368 -1.18 -11.74 1.57
N GLY A 369 -0.34 -11.03 2.33
CA GLY A 369 0.66 -11.62 3.22
C GLY A 369 2.00 -11.93 2.56
N ALA A 370 2.80 -12.73 3.25
CA ALA A 370 4.17 -13.04 2.89
C ALA A 370 4.27 -14.05 1.72
N PRO A 371 5.31 -13.95 0.86
CA PRO A 371 5.69 -15.06 0.02
C PRO A 371 6.06 -16.27 0.89
N TYR A 372 5.82 -17.47 0.38
CA TYR A 372 6.09 -18.70 1.12
C TYR A 372 6.54 -19.87 0.24
N LEU A 373 7.29 -20.78 0.86
CA LEU A 373 7.61 -22.11 0.33
C LEU A 373 6.80 -23.16 1.08
N LEU A 374 6.33 -24.19 0.36
CA LEU A 374 5.59 -25.29 0.94
C LEU A 374 6.25 -26.64 0.61
N TYR A 375 6.74 -27.33 1.63
CA TYR A 375 7.38 -28.63 1.55
C TYR A 375 6.40 -29.70 2.00
N ARG A 376 5.96 -30.54 1.06
CA ARG A 376 4.95 -31.57 1.30
C ARG A 376 5.57 -32.95 1.37
N SER A 377 4.78 -33.96 1.72
CA SER A 377 5.20 -35.37 1.66
C SER A 377 6.30 -35.74 2.64
N GLY A 378 6.27 -35.18 3.86
CA GLY A 378 7.13 -35.61 4.94
C GLY A 378 6.81 -37.02 5.48
N ALA A 379 7.39 -37.33 6.63
CA ALA A 379 7.11 -38.55 7.38
C ALA A 379 5.64 -38.61 7.82
N LEU A 380 5.14 -39.83 8.07
CA LEU A 380 3.81 -40.02 8.63
C LEU A 380 3.77 -39.44 10.06
N CYS A 381 2.83 -38.54 10.30
CA CYS A 381 2.60 -37.91 11.59
C CYS A 381 1.38 -38.51 12.31
N ASP A 382 0.37 -38.94 11.54
CA ASP A 382 -0.80 -39.63 12.03
C ASP A 382 -1.04 -40.89 11.19
N ALA A 383 -0.80 -42.04 11.80
CA ALA A 383 -0.96 -43.34 11.16
C ALA A 383 -2.43 -43.70 10.87
N THR A 384 -3.38 -43.10 11.59
CA THR A 384 -4.82 -43.41 11.47
C THR A 384 -5.43 -42.72 10.25
N SER A 385 -5.13 -41.43 10.07
CA SER A 385 -5.61 -40.65 8.93
C SER A 385 -4.69 -40.75 7.71
N GLY A 386 -3.46 -41.27 7.88
CA GLY A 386 -2.43 -41.29 6.84
C GLY A 386 -1.83 -39.92 6.54
N ARG A 387 -2.08 -38.91 7.39
CA ARG A 387 -1.50 -37.57 7.24
C ARG A 387 0.01 -37.62 7.40
N ARG A 388 0.67 -36.75 6.64
CA ARG A 388 2.13 -36.59 6.60
C ARG A 388 2.48 -35.17 6.99
N TRP A 389 3.66 -35.02 7.55
CA TRP A 389 4.22 -33.70 7.84
C TRP A 389 4.34 -32.86 6.57
N GLU A 390 4.01 -31.59 6.70
CA GLU A 390 4.40 -30.55 5.76
C GLU A 390 5.05 -29.37 6.49
N THR A 391 5.93 -28.68 5.79
CA THR A 391 6.64 -27.50 6.30
C THR A 391 6.31 -26.29 5.44
N ARG A 392 5.93 -25.19 6.07
CA ARG A 392 5.64 -23.91 5.43
C ARG A 392 6.66 -22.87 5.91
N LEU A 393 7.42 -22.31 4.97
CA LEU A 393 8.39 -21.24 5.24
C LEU A 393 7.79 -19.92 4.74
N GLU A 394 7.52 -18.96 5.61
CA GLU A 394 6.96 -17.65 5.26
C GLU A 394 8.03 -16.56 5.40
N PHE A 395 8.19 -15.71 4.39
CA PHE A 395 9.23 -14.69 4.36
C PHE A 395 8.63 -13.32 4.71
N ILE A 396 8.99 -12.82 5.88
CA ILE A 396 8.45 -11.60 6.48
C ILE A 396 9.38 -10.44 6.14
N CYS A 397 8.84 -9.34 5.64
CA CYS A 397 9.64 -8.14 5.46
C CYS A 397 10.13 -7.62 6.81
N GLU A 398 11.45 -7.44 6.91
CA GLU A 398 12.10 -6.74 8.00
C GLU A 398 13.10 -5.73 7.40
N THR A 399 12.95 -4.46 7.75
CA THR A 399 13.72 -3.34 7.22
C THR A 399 14.82 -2.86 8.18
N ASP A 400 14.71 -3.16 9.48
CA ASP A 400 15.73 -2.80 10.43
C ASP A 400 16.99 -3.65 10.15
N PRO A 401 18.14 -3.01 9.88
CA PRO A 401 19.38 -3.74 9.74
C PRO A 401 19.70 -4.32 11.11
N VAL A 402 19.50 -5.63 11.27
CA VAL A 402 20.04 -6.42 12.37
C VAL A 402 21.45 -5.87 12.65
N GLU A 403 21.68 -5.35 13.86
CA GLU A 403 22.99 -4.90 14.33
C GLU A 403 24.01 -6.00 14.03
N GLY A 404 24.74 -5.85 12.92
CA GLY A 404 25.35 -7.00 12.25
C GLY A 404 25.58 -6.83 10.75
N GLY A 405 25.07 -5.76 10.13
CA GLY A 405 25.27 -5.37 8.72
C GLY A 405 26.72 -5.20 8.22
N ARG A 406 27.74 -5.59 9.01
CA ARG A 406 29.12 -5.82 8.55
C ARG A 406 29.46 -7.30 8.29
N THR A 407 28.54 -8.24 8.53
CA THR A 407 28.83 -9.68 8.52
C THR A 407 27.89 -10.55 7.66
N GLY A 408 26.80 -10.00 7.10
CA GLY A 408 25.86 -10.79 6.29
C GLY A 408 25.07 -11.83 7.10
N ALA A 409 24.92 -11.62 8.41
CA ALA A 409 24.10 -12.45 9.28
C ALA A 409 22.60 -12.19 9.03
N VAL A 410 21.89 -13.22 8.61
CA VAL A 410 20.41 -13.25 8.51
C VAL A 410 19.86 -13.41 9.94
N ALA A 411 18.76 -12.72 10.29
CA ALA A 411 18.05 -12.97 11.54
C ALA A 411 17.71 -14.48 11.65
N PRO A 412 17.91 -15.11 12.81
CA PRO A 412 17.61 -16.53 12.94
C PRO A 412 16.11 -16.78 12.69
N PRO A 413 15.72 -17.74 11.84
CA PRO A 413 14.31 -18.02 11.59
C PRO A 413 13.60 -18.46 12.87
N THR A 414 12.31 -18.18 12.96
CA THR A 414 11.51 -18.50 14.15
C THR A 414 10.50 -19.59 13.84
N VAL A 415 10.47 -20.65 14.65
CA VAL A 415 9.39 -21.65 14.61
C VAL A 415 8.14 -21.03 15.24
N VAL A 416 7.06 -20.95 14.47
CA VAL A 416 5.81 -20.34 14.90
C VAL A 416 4.78 -21.41 15.26
N GLU A 417 4.75 -22.51 14.51
CA GLU A 417 3.85 -23.66 14.72
C GLU A 417 4.60 -24.97 14.45
N ASN A 418 4.35 -26.00 15.25
CA ASN A 418 4.99 -27.32 15.11
C ASN A 418 4.09 -28.50 15.53
N ASP A 419 2.78 -28.30 15.57
CA ASP A 419 1.78 -29.32 15.89
C ASP A 419 0.91 -29.64 14.67
N ASP A 420 -0.13 -30.49 14.83
CA ASP A 420 -1.11 -30.83 13.80
C ASP A 420 -0.54 -31.20 12.40
N CYS A 421 0.62 -31.85 12.39
CA CYS A 421 1.38 -32.24 11.19
C CYS A 421 1.92 -31.08 10.34
N GLN A 422 2.06 -29.89 10.91
CA GLN A 422 2.60 -28.68 10.29
C GLN A 422 3.85 -28.21 11.00
N LEU A 423 4.86 -27.80 10.24
CA LEU A 423 5.93 -26.95 10.73
C LEU A 423 5.85 -25.59 10.02
N VAL A 424 5.50 -24.53 10.73
CA VAL A 424 5.47 -23.16 10.18
C VAL A 424 6.66 -22.38 10.73
N VAL A 425 7.47 -21.84 9.81
CA VAL A 425 8.69 -21.09 10.14
C VAL A 425 8.65 -19.73 9.46
N HIS A 426 8.82 -18.67 10.24
CA HIS A 426 8.93 -17.30 9.72
C HIS A 426 10.40 -16.92 9.54
N PHE A 427 10.69 -16.33 8.39
CA PHE A 427 11.99 -15.80 8.01
C PHE A 427 11.91 -14.28 7.85
N GLU A 428 12.50 -13.55 8.79
CA GLU A 428 12.65 -12.09 8.64
C GLU A 428 13.76 -11.78 7.63
N THR A 429 13.44 -11.02 6.58
CA THR A 429 14.37 -10.69 5.50
C THR A 429 14.01 -9.39 4.77
N VAL A 430 15.03 -8.63 4.40
CA VAL A 430 14.89 -7.43 3.54
C VAL A 430 14.52 -7.77 2.09
N LEU A 431 14.70 -9.02 1.65
CA LEU A 431 14.52 -9.44 0.25
C LEU A 431 13.07 -9.41 -0.24
N VAL A 432 12.12 -9.25 0.68
CA VAL A 432 10.66 -9.22 0.42
C VAL A 432 10.03 -7.92 0.89
N CYS A 433 10.86 -6.88 1.10
CA CYS A 433 10.41 -5.58 1.55
C CYS A 433 10.10 -4.63 0.40
N GLU A 434 8.99 -3.90 0.54
CA GLU A 434 8.59 -2.81 -0.34
C GLU A 434 8.41 -1.53 0.49
N PRO A 435 9.48 -0.73 0.72
CA PRO A 435 9.48 0.37 1.67
C PRO A 435 8.41 1.44 1.42
N THR A 436 8.01 1.65 0.16
CA THR A 436 6.97 2.60 -0.22
C THR A 436 5.59 2.25 0.34
N LEU A 437 5.33 0.97 0.66
CA LEU A 437 4.07 0.52 1.25
C LEU A 437 4.06 0.60 2.79
N MET A 438 5.19 0.89 3.42
CA MET A 438 5.39 0.84 4.89
C MET A 438 5.84 2.20 5.45
N ALA A 439 5.43 3.31 4.84
CA ALA A 439 5.81 4.64 5.33
C ALA A 439 5.25 4.87 6.74
N CYS A 440 6.10 5.24 7.70
CA CYS A 440 5.72 5.38 9.11
C CYS A 440 5.61 6.82 9.61
N GLY A 441 5.47 7.78 8.69
CA GLY A 441 5.16 9.15 9.06
C GLY A 441 4.18 9.78 8.08
N ALA A 442 3.41 10.73 8.59
CA ALA A 442 2.42 11.49 7.84
C ALA A 442 2.39 12.95 8.32
N TYR A 443 1.98 13.85 7.45
CA TYR A 443 1.85 15.28 7.76
C TYR A 443 0.43 15.61 8.23
N ASN A 444 0.29 16.54 9.18
CA ASN A 444 -1.02 17.07 9.58
C ASN A 444 -1.59 18.00 8.50
N GLU A 445 -2.79 17.68 8.00
CA GLU A 445 -3.51 18.43 6.95
C GLU A 445 -3.92 19.84 7.38
N SER A 446 -4.04 20.09 8.68
CA SER A 446 -4.55 21.36 9.26
C SER A 446 -3.46 22.31 9.79
N THR A 447 -2.27 21.78 10.12
CA THR A 447 -1.11 22.57 10.58
C THR A 447 0.16 22.04 9.92
N ILE A 448 0.60 22.78 8.90
CA ILE A 448 1.61 22.40 7.89
C ILE A 448 2.99 22.03 8.47
N ASP A 449 3.30 22.45 9.70
CA ASP A 449 4.61 22.22 10.35
C ASP A 449 4.67 20.95 11.22
N GLN A 450 3.56 20.21 11.35
CA GLN A 450 3.50 19.04 12.23
C GLN A 450 3.58 17.74 11.43
N TYR A 451 4.81 17.32 11.11
CA TYR A 451 5.11 15.95 10.68
C TYR A 451 5.01 15.03 11.88
N VAL A 452 4.13 14.04 11.80
CA VAL A 452 4.03 12.99 12.80
C VAL A 452 4.79 11.78 12.29
N ASP A 453 5.83 11.42 13.03
CA ASP A 453 6.63 10.23 12.80
C ASP A 453 6.27 9.20 13.87
N LEU A 454 5.68 8.08 13.44
CA LEU A 454 5.38 6.94 14.30
C LEU A 454 6.53 5.91 14.34
N THR A 455 7.65 6.15 13.66
CA THR A 455 8.85 5.31 13.75
C THR A 455 9.25 5.01 15.20
N PRO A 456 9.17 5.95 16.16
CA PRO A 456 9.45 5.66 17.56
C PRO A 456 8.48 4.65 18.22
N LEU A 457 7.35 4.31 17.60
CA LEU A 457 6.44 3.25 18.06
C LEU A 457 6.67 1.92 17.35
N VAL A 458 7.44 1.89 16.27
CA VAL A 458 7.89 0.64 15.65
C VAL A 458 8.71 -0.13 16.69
N ASP A 459 8.45 -1.44 16.82
CA ASP A 459 9.17 -2.31 17.75
C ASP A 459 9.54 -3.61 17.01
N ALA A 460 10.82 -3.75 16.67
CA ALA A 460 11.36 -4.93 16.00
C ALA A 460 11.60 -6.12 16.94
N THR A 461 11.43 -5.93 18.26
CA THR A 461 11.76 -6.96 19.26
C THR A 461 10.55 -7.63 19.88
N ARG A 462 9.40 -6.95 19.89
CA ARG A 462 8.15 -7.46 20.47
C ARG A 462 6.92 -6.87 19.79
N ASN A 463 5.81 -7.57 19.93
CA ASN A 463 4.49 -7.07 19.54
C ASN A 463 3.83 -6.30 20.69
N TYR A 464 3.01 -5.32 20.37
CA TYR A 464 2.14 -4.67 21.33
C TYR A 464 0.91 -5.53 21.57
N GLU A 465 0.61 -5.83 22.83
CA GLU A 465 -0.62 -6.50 23.24
C GLU A 465 -1.64 -5.43 23.66
N ALA A 466 -2.79 -5.39 22.99
CA ALA A 466 -3.82 -4.42 23.28
C ALA A 466 -4.64 -4.78 24.53
N ARG A 467 -5.02 -3.76 25.30
CA ARG A 467 -5.86 -3.89 26.50
C ARG A 467 -7.35 -3.77 26.13
N GLY A 468 -8.24 -4.18 27.04
CA GLY A 468 -9.69 -3.90 26.93
C GLY A 468 -10.50 -4.91 26.11
N GLY A 469 -9.85 -5.89 25.46
CA GLY A 469 -10.48 -6.94 24.66
C GLY A 469 -10.39 -8.36 25.24
N GLU A 470 -9.93 -8.52 26.49
CA GLU A 470 -9.59 -9.83 27.11
C GLU A 470 -10.80 -10.72 27.47
N GLN A 471 -11.93 -10.56 26.76
CA GLN A 471 -13.08 -11.42 26.98
C GLN A 471 -12.80 -12.82 26.43
N GLN A 472 -13.08 -13.84 27.26
CA GLN A 472 -12.90 -15.25 26.92
C GLN A 472 -11.45 -15.64 26.52
N GLY A 473 -10.45 -14.91 27.03
CA GLY A 473 -9.04 -15.21 26.77
C GLY A 473 -8.53 -14.76 25.40
N ARG A 474 -9.29 -13.93 24.68
CA ARG A 474 -8.85 -13.28 23.44
C ARG A 474 -7.78 -12.24 23.72
N ARG A 475 -6.78 -12.19 22.85
CA ARG A 475 -5.68 -11.22 22.88
C ARG A 475 -5.46 -10.68 21.49
N TYR A 476 -5.08 -9.41 21.43
CA TYR A 476 -4.89 -8.68 20.17
C TYR A 476 -3.45 -8.17 20.12
N PHE A 477 -2.73 -8.56 19.08
CA PHE A 477 -1.34 -8.19 18.86
C PHE A 477 -1.25 -7.24 17.68
N LEU A 478 -0.51 -6.15 17.86
CA LEU A 478 -0.27 -5.15 16.83
C LEU A 478 1.22 -4.81 16.76
N ASN A 479 1.67 -4.40 15.58
CA ASN A 479 2.85 -3.56 15.45
C ASN A 479 2.46 -2.24 14.76
N VAL A 480 3.41 -1.33 14.61
CA VAL A 480 3.21 -0.02 13.97
C VAL A 480 4.05 0.01 12.70
N CYS A 481 3.42 0.30 11.56
CA CYS A 481 4.04 0.38 10.22
C CYS A 481 4.91 -0.81 9.76
N ARG A 482 4.90 -1.93 10.48
CA ARG A 482 5.63 -3.16 10.11
C ARG A 482 4.79 -4.39 10.43
N PRO A 483 5.14 -5.57 9.88
CA PRO A 483 4.57 -6.83 10.31
C PRO A 483 4.78 -7.11 11.81
N LEU A 484 4.04 -8.06 12.37
CA LEU A 484 4.26 -8.58 13.71
C LEU A 484 5.63 -9.29 13.77
N VAL A 485 6.32 -9.11 14.89
CA VAL A 485 7.49 -9.92 15.25
C VAL A 485 7.05 -11.37 15.37
N PRO A 486 7.70 -12.33 14.66
CA PRO A 486 7.38 -13.73 14.78
C PRO A 486 7.47 -14.23 16.24
N GLN A 487 6.44 -14.93 16.68
CA GLN A 487 6.37 -15.48 18.03
C GLN A 487 5.78 -16.89 17.99
N TYR A 488 6.39 -17.82 18.72
CA TYR A 488 5.85 -19.18 18.85
C TYR A 488 4.41 -19.16 19.39
N GLY A 489 3.52 -19.85 18.69
CA GLY A 489 2.09 -19.90 18.99
C GLY A 489 1.31 -18.69 18.50
N LEU A 490 1.87 -17.79 17.68
CA LEU A 490 1.12 -16.71 17.03
C LEU A 490 1.21 -16.89 15.51
N SER A 491 0.42 -17.82 14.96
CA SER A 491 0.43 -18.27 13.56
C SER A 491 -0.49 -17.49 12.61
N CYS A 492 -0.80 -16.23 12.93
CA CYS A 492 -1.41 -15.34 11.94
C CYS A 492 -0.57 -15.29 10.65
N ARG A 493 -1.23 -15.10 9.50
CA ARG A 493 -0.58 -15.16 8.18
C ARG A 493 0.63 -14.25 8.16
N GLY A 494 1.77 -14.77 7.70
CA GLY A 494 3.03 -14.05 7.65
C GLY A 494 2.88 -12.68 6.99
N GLY A 495 3.48 -11.66 7.60
CA GLY A 495 3.39 -10.27 7.15
C GLY A 495 2.24 -9.49 7.79
N ALA A 496 1.33 -10.14 8.54
CA ALA A 496 0.26 -9.46 9.25
C ALA A 496 0.82 -8.41 10.23
N ALA A 497 0.18 -7.24 10.29
CA ALA A 497 0.52 -6.18 11.26
C ALA A 497 -0.43 -6.16 12.47
N ALA A 498 -1.60 -6.79 12.36
CA ALA A 498 -2.54 -7.00 13.45
C ALA A 498 -3.11 -8.43 13.43
N CYS A 499 -3.24 -9.02 14.62
CA CYS A 499 -3.65 -10.41 14.82
C CYS A 499 -4.51 -10.56 16.08
N GLU A 500 -5.57 -11.35 16.00
CA GLU A 500 -6.31 -11.85 17.16
C GLU A 500 -5.93 -13.31 17.43
N ALA A 501 -5.77 -13.68 18.70
CA ALA A 501 -5.61 -15.08 19.09
C ALA A 501 -6.26 -15.35 20.45
N THR A 502 -6.73 -16.59 20.67
CA THR A 502 -7.29 -17.05 21.95
C THR A 502 -6.26 -17.83 22.74
N PHE A 503 -6.10 -17.53 24.03
CA PHE A 503 -5.10 -18.18 24.89
C PHE A 503 -5.75 -19.11 25.91
N ASP A 504 -5.27 -20.36 25.96
CA ASP A 504 -5.64 -21.37 26.96
C ASP A 504 -4.77 -21.31 28.24
N GLY A 505 -3.93 -20.27 28.35
CA GLY A 505 -2.99 -20.06 29.44
C GLY A 505 -1.53 -20.36 29.10
N VAL A 506 -1.26 -21.06 27.98
CA VAL A 506 0.12 -21.36 27.54
C VAL A 506 0.32 -21.18 26.03
N THR A 507 -0.67 -21.56 25.22
CA THR A 507 -0.61 -21.53 23.74
C THR A 507 -1.73 -20.66 23.18
N ALA A 508 -1.41 -19.89 22.13
CA ALA A 508 -2.47 -19.28 21.34
C ALA A 508 -3.08 -20.31 20.38
N ARG A 509 -4.36 -20.09 20.08
CA ARG A 509 -5.17 -20.86 19.15
C ARG A 509 -6.17 -19.92 18.48
N ASN A 510 -6.77 -20.36 17.38
CA ASN A 510 -7.81 -19.62 16.65
C ASN A 510 -7.33 -18.24 16.20
N GLU A 511 -6.14 -18.22 15.62
CA GLU A 511 -5.47 -17.04 15.10
C GLU A 511 -6.25 -16.46 13.93
N THR A 512 -6.51 -15.16 13.96
CA THR A 512 -7.23 -14.45 12.92
C THR A 512 -6.44 -13.21 12.51
N THR A 513 -6.12 -13.12 11.22
CA THR A 513 -5.36 -12.02 10.65
C THR A 513 -6.26 -10.80 10.48
N LEU A 514 -5.94 -9.68 11.14
CA LEU A 514 -6.78 -8.49 11.15
C LEU A 514 -6.33 -7.39 10.16
N GLY A 515 -5.19 -7.59 9.50
CA GLY A 515 -4.73 -6.74 8.41
C GLY A 515 -3.22 -6.73 8.20
N PHE A 516 -2.82 -6.21 7.04
CA PHE A 516 -1.44 -6.05 6.59
C PHE A 516 -1.06 -4.57 6.51
N PRO A 517 0.24 -4.23 6.62
CA PRO A 517 0.71 -2.83 6.73
C PRO A 517 0.65 -2.02 5.42
N ASP A 518 0.15 -2.59 4.33
CA ASP A 518 0.30 -2.08 2.96
C ASP A 518 -0.63 -0.88 2.61
N VAL A 519 -1.21 -0.19 3.61
CA VAL A 519 -1.93 1.11 3.51
C VAL A 519 -1.62 1.92 4.77
N SER A 520 -1.25 3.21 4.62
CA SER A 520 -0.57 4.00 5.66
C SER A 520 -1.37 5.22 6.17
N LEU A 521 -0.81 5.84 7.21
CA LEU A 521 -1.30 6.83 8.16
C LEU A 521 -2.04 8.02 7.56
N VAL A 522 -3.08 8.46 8.27
CA VAL A 522 -3.87 9.67 7.99
C VAL A 522 -3.90 10.51 9.27
N VAL A 523 -3.62 11.80 9.19
CA VAL A 523 -3.72 12.71 10.35
C VAL A 523 -5.06 13.46 10.28
N ALA A 524 -5.91 13.27 11.29
CA ALA A 524 -7.22 13.90 11.41
C ALA A 524 -7.26 14.77 12.69
N GLY A 525 -7.05 16.08 12.54
CA GLY A 525 -6.94 17.01 13.68
C GLY A 525 -5.73 16.68 14.56
N ASP A 526 -5.96 16.44 15.85
CA ASP A 526 -4.92 16.06 16.84
C ASP A 526 -4.73 14.53 16.95
N THR A 527 -5.37 13.75 16.08
CA THR A 527 -5.34 12.29 16.09
C THR A 527 -4.66 11.76 14.84
N VAL A 528 -3.76 10.79 15.00
CA VAL A 528 -3.20 10.05 13.85
C VAL A 528 -3.92 8.71 13.73
N LEU A 529 -4.47 8.42 12.56
CA LEU A 529 -5.19 7.20 12.23
C LEU A 529 -4.30 6.30 11.37
N MET A 530 -4.07 5.07 11.81
CA MET A 530 -3.42 4.03 11.03
C MET A 530 -4.43 2.97 10.64
N LYS A 531 -4.41 2.51 9.39
CA LYS A 531 -5.36 1.49 8.91
C LYS A 531 -4.63 0.28 8.35
N TYR A 532 -4.95 -0.91 8.86
CA TYR A 532 -4.53 -2.18 8.27
C TYR A 532 -5.72 -2.84 7.59
N LEU A 533 -5.49 -3.27 6.35
CA LEU A 533 -6.53 -3.83 5.48
C LEU A 533 -6.19 -5.26 5.07
N ARG A 534 -7.13 -5.90 4.37
CA ARG A 534 -6.94 -7.21 3.73
C ARG A 534 -6.64 -8.35 4.72
N GLY A 535 -7.25 -8.32 5.91
CA GLY A 535 -7.22 -9.44 6.85
C GLY A 535 -7.93 -10.70 6.32
N ASP A 536 -8.26 -11.62 7.21
CA ASP A 536 -9.04 -12.81 6.86
C ASP A 536 -10.46 -12.45 6.38
N PRO A 537 -11.18 -13.33 5.68
CA PRO A 537 -12.55 -13.06 5.24
C PRO A 537 -13.46 -12.70 6.42
N CYS A 538 -14.28 -11.66 6.27
CA CYS A 538 -15.17 -11.29 7.38
C CYS A 538 -16.25 -12.37 7.59
N PRO A 539 -16.50 -12.83 8.83
CA PRO A 539 -17.56 -13.79 9.13
C PRO A 539 -18.98 -13.32 8.74
N GLN A 540 -19.25 -12.02 8.85
CA GLN A 540 -20.57 -11.43 8.59
C GLN A 540 -20.78 -11.05 7.11
N ASP A 541 -19.70 -10.82 6.37
CA ASP A 541 -19.73 -10.51 4.94
C ASP A 541 -18.54 -11.18 4.22
N PRO A 542 -18.75 -12.35 3.61
CA PRO A 542 -17.71 -13.11 2.91
C PRO A 542 -17.09 -12.39 1.70
N VAL A 543 -17.67 -11.27 1.26
CA VAL A 543 -17.16 -10.46 0.13
C VAL A 543 -16.16 -9.41 0.63
N THR A 544 -16.08 -9.18 1.94
CA THR A 544 -15.14 -8.24 2.58
C THR A 544 -14.09 -8.97 3.42
N ASN A 545 -13.03 -8.24 3.75
CA ASN A 545 -11.94 -8.73 4.59
C ASN A 545 -11.92 -7.94 5.90
N LEU A 546 -11.48 -8.60 6.96
CA LEU A 546 -11.20 -7.97 8.24
C LEU A 546 -10.22 -6.81 8.08
N SER A 547 -10.39 -5.80 8.91
CA SER A 547 -9.54 -4.61 8.92
C SER A 547 -9.39 -4.03 10.31
N THR A 548 -8.35 -3.25 10.51
CA THR A 548 -8.00 -2.61 11.78
C THR A 548 -7.78 -1.11 11.59
N THR A 549 -8.31 -0.28 12.49
CA THR A 549 -7.94 1.13 12.63
C THR A 549 -7.34 1.38 14.01
N VAL A 550 -6.21 2.07 14.07
CA VAL A 550 -5.57 2.52 15.31
C VAL A 550 -5.57 4.04 15.35
N ALA A 551 -6.16 4.64 16.38
CA ALA A 551 -6.23 6.07 16.61
C ALA A 551 -5.24 6.49 17.70
N PHE A 552 -4.12 7.09 17.29
CA PHE A 552 -3.12 7.64 18.20
C PHE A 552 -3.54 9.03 18.67
N HIS A 553 -3.51 9.25 19.98
CA HIS A 553 -3.79 10.55 20.60
C HIS A 553 -2.62 10.98 21.50
N CYS A 554 -2.34 12.30 21.52
CA CYS A 554 -1.27 12.86 22.33
C CYS A 554 -1.60 12.74 23.82
N GLN A 555 -0.72 12.07 24.56
CA GLN A 555 -0.71 12.07 26.03
C GLN A 555 0.75 12.04 26.53
N PRO A 556 1.31 13.18 26.98
CA PRO A 556 2.72 13.29 27.38
C PRO A 556 3.14 12.27 28.45
N ALA A 557 2.26 11.99 29.42
CA ALA A 557 2.53 11.03 30.49
C ALA A 557 2.48 9.55 30.06
N ALA A 558 2.04 9.24 28.84
CA ALA A 558 1.88 7.86 28.37
C ALA A 558 3.19 7.25 27.83
N GLY A 559 4.24 8.05 27.57
CA GLY A 559 5.46 7.56 26.93
C GLY A 559 5.15 6.92 25.57
N ARG A 560 5.58 5.67 25.32
CA ARG A 560 5.19 4.92 24.11
C ARG A 560 3.73 4.46 24.11
N GLY A 561 3.08 4.42 25.28
CA GLY A 561 1.69 3.98 25.39
C GLY A 561 1.48 2.47 25.19
N THR A 562 0.21 2.08 25.12
CA THR A 562 -0.24 0.73 24.77
C THR A 562 -1.61 0.86 24.10
N PRO A 563 -1.89 0.13 23.00
CA PRO A 563 -3.20 0.18 22.35
C PRO A 563 -4.29 -0.39 23.27
N VAL A 564 -5.50 0.15 23.13
CA VAL A 564 -6.70 -0.29 23.83
C VAL A 564 -7.77 -0.58 22.78
N LEU A 565 -8.32 -1.78 22.76
CA LEU A 565 -9.46 -2.11 21.91
C LEU A 565 -10.68 -1.34 22.42
N VAL A 566 -11.29 -0.55 21.54
CA VAL A 566 -12.47 0.27 21.88
C VAL A 566 -13.75 -0.29 21.27
N GLU A 567 -13.69 -0.83 20.06
CA GLU A 567 -14.86 -1.32 19.34
C GLU A 567 -14.49 -2.39 18.30
N ILE A 568 -15.41 -3.32 18.08
CA ILE A 568 -15.40 -4.24 16.93
C ILE A 568 -16.70 -4.00 16.17
N GLU A 569 -16.64 -3.24 15.07
CA GLU A 569 -17.81 -2.91 14.27
C GLU A 569 -18.19 -4.13 13.40
N HIS A 570 -19.41 -4.64 13.60
CA HIS A 570 -20.01 -5.73 12.83
C HIS A 570 -19.12 -7.00 12.72
N ASP A 571 -18.28 -7.29 13.71
CA ASP A 571 -17.28 -8.36 13.68
C ASP A 571 -16.30 -8.30 12.48
N CYS A 572 -16.25 -7.17 11.75
CA CYS A 572 -15.45 -6.99 10.54
C CYS A 572 -14.34 -5.94 10.69
N HIS A 573 -14.54 -4.92 11.54
CA HIS A 573 -13.61 -3.81 11.67
C HIS A 573 -13.22 -3.56 13.13
N TYR A 574 -11.93 -3.70 13.43
CA TYR A 574 -11.38 -3.57 14.77
C TYR A 574 -10.85 -2.17 14.99
N ARG A 575 -11.25 -1.51 16.08
CA ARG A 575 -10.84 -0.14 16.41
C ARG A 575 -10.06 -0.13 17.71
N PHE A 576 -8.87 0.47 17.67
CA PHE A 576 -8.00 0.66 18.82
C PHE A 576 -7.72 2.14 19.05
N ASP A 577 -7.70 2.55 20.31
CA ASP A 577 -7.20 3.85 20.73
C ASP A 577 -5.82 3.68 21.37
N TRP A 578 -4.90 4.60 21.08
CA TRP A 578 -3.52 4.52 21.57
C TRP A 578 -3.01 5.86 22.08
N ALA A 579 -3.02 6.02 23.41
CA ALA A 579 -2.45 7.18 24.09
C ALA A 579 -0.93 7.15 24.00
N THR A 580 -0.28 8.16 23.43
CA THR A 580 1.18 8.18 23.28
C THR A 580 1.76 9.59 23.35
N ALA A 581 2.97 9.71 23.87
CA ALA A 581 3.74 10.95 23.86
C ALA A 581 4.42 11.19 22.50
N VAL A 582 4.55 10.18 21.63
CA VAL A 582 5.31 10.24 20.37
C VAL A 582 4.73 11.26 19.38
N ILE A 583 3.41 11.41 19.38
CA ILE A 583 2.70 12.33 18.47
C ILE A 583 2.44 13.70 19.11
N CYS A 584 2.84 13.90 20.36
CA CYS A 584 2.62 15.16 21.04
C CYS A 584 3.42 16.29 20.36
N PRO A 585 2.82 17.48 20.19
CA PRO A 585 3.57 18.64 19.75
C PRO A 585 4.79 18.84 20.64
N PRO A 586 5.94 19.26 20.09
CA PRO A 586 7.06 19.68 20.92
C PRO A 586 6.59 20.86 21.78
N ASP A 587 6.53 20.68 23.10
CA ASP A 587 6.13 21.74 24.02
C ASP A 587 7.10 22.92 23.86
N VAL A 588 6.61 23.99 23.22
CA VAL A 588 7.36 25.22 23.01
C VAL A 588 7.41 25.96 24.35
N ASN A 589 8.50 25.75 25.09
CA ASN A 589 8.91 26.36 26.36
C ASN A 589 8.46 25.62 27.63
N ILE A 590 9.37 24.83 28.19
CA ILE A 590 9.28 24.36 29.58
C ILE A 590 9.66 25.52 30.52
N PRO A 591 8.86 25.78 31.58
CA PRO A 591 9.21 26.80 32.56
C PRO A 591 10.53 26.43 33.27
N PHE A 592 11.51 27.30 33.13
CA PHE A 592 12.76 27.27 33.89
C PHE A 592 12.57 28.03 35.20
N GLU A 593 12.70 27.34 36.33
CA GLU A 593 12.63 27.94 37.66
C GLU A 593 14.03 28.41 38.08
N GLN A 594 14.24 29.72 38.01
CA GLN A 594 15.54 30.33 38.26
C GLN A 594 15.97 30.22 39.74
N SER A 595 15.01 30.19 40.67
CA SER A 595 15.29 30.19 42.12
C SER A 595 15.95 28.90 42.62
N ASN A 596 15.68 27.77 41.96
CA ASN A 596 16.19 26.45 42.33
C ASN A 596 16.96 25.75 41.20
N CYS A 597 17.25 26.49 40.11
CA CYS A 597 17.85 26.02 38.86
C CYS A 597 17.29 24.67 38.38
N SER A 598 15.97 24.61 38.20
CA SER A 598 15.30 23.38 37.77
C SER A 598 14.31 23.59 36.64
N ILE A 599 14.05 22.50 35.93
CA ILE A 599 13.09 22.42 34.84
C ILE A 599 12.02 21.39 35.18
N HIS A 600 10.78 21.65 34.77
CA HIS A 600 9.67 20.73 34.96
C HIS A 600 9.57 19.77 33.77
N ASN A 601 9.62 18.46 34.02
CA ASN A 601 9.39 17.45 33.00
C ASN A 601 7.88 17.16 32.89
N PRO A 602 7.19 17.55 31.80
CA PRO A 602 5.74 17.38 31.68
C PRO A 602 5.32 15.90 31.58
N ALA A 603 6.19 15.03 31.07
CA ALA A 603 5.90 13.60 30.93
C ALA A 603 5.95 12.84 32.27
N THR A 604 6.77 13.29 33.22
CA THR A 604 6.92 12.62 34.53
C THR A 604 6.34 13.42 35.70
N GLY A 605 5.99 14.69 35.48
CA GLY A 605 5.59 15.63 36.53
C GLY A 605 6.70 15.96 37.53
N SER A 606 7.96 15.63 37.20
CA SER A 606 9.12 15.79 38.09
C SER A 606 9.94 17.04 37.78
N TRP A 607 10.64 17.55 38.79
CA TRP A 607 11.57 18.66 38.65
C TRP A 607 13.01 18.15 38.55
N ILE A 608 13.72 18.55 37.50
CA ILE A 608 15.11 18.16 37.25
C ILE A 608 16.00 19.36 37.55
N ARG A 609 16.92 19.20 38.50
CA ARG A 609 17.92 20.22 38.84
C ARG A 609 19.09 20.18 37.86
N LEU A 610 19.43 21.33 37.27
CA LEU A 610 20.51 21.43 36.28
C LEU A 610 21.89 21.68 36.90
N ASP A 611 21.97 21.88 38.22
CA ASP A 611 23.18 22.16 38.98
C ASP A 611 23.79 20.93 39.69
N ASN A 612 23.18 19.74 39.53
CA ASN A 612 23.63 18.49 40.14
C ASN A 612 24.38 17.55 39.18
N ASP A 613 24.51 17.92 37.90
CA ASP A 613 25.19 17.13 36.89
C ASP A 613 26.53 17.79 36.52
N GLY A 614 27.64 17.12 36.83
CA GLY A 614 29.00 17.67 36.68
C GLY A 614 29.39 18.04 35.25
N MET A 615 28.62 17.61 34.24
CA MET A 615 28.78 18.05 32.85
C MET A 615 28.06 19.39 32.57
N LEU A 616 26.89 19.61 33.17
CA LEU A 616 26.08 20.82 33.02
C LEU A 616 26.57 21.99 33.90
N GLU A 617 27.21 21.70 35.04
CA GLU A 617 27.87 22.72 35.87
C GLU A 617 28.84 23.61 35.08
N LYS A 618 29.63 23.01 34.17
CA LYS A 618 30.59 23.75 33.32
C LYS A 618 29.94 24.73 32.36
N LEU A 619 28.68 24.53 32.02
CA LEU A 619 27.94 25.39 31.10
C LEU A 619 27.23 26.54 31.81
N SER A 620 27.19 26.54 33.16
CA SER A 620 26.51 27.54 33.99
C SER A 620 25.10 27.91 33.47
N PRO A 621 24.23 26.92 33.18
CA PRO A 621 22.93 27.17 32.56
C PRO A 621 22.05 28.08 33.42
N CYS A 622 22.16 27.99 34.75
CA CYS A 622 21.38 28.79 35.70
C CYS A 622 21.53 30.32 35.52
N ASP A 623 22.72 30.76 35.11
CA ASP A 623 23.05 32.18 34.92
C ASP A 623 22.60 32.70 33.55
N LYS A 624 22.40 31.80 32.58
CA LYS A 624 22.16 32.12 31.17
C LYS A 624 20.69 32.06 30.77
N ARG A 625 19.79 31.73 31.70
CA ARG A 625 18.32 31.67 31.51
C ARG A 625 17.93 30.91 30.21
N PRO A 626 18.24 29.61 30.13
CA PRO A 626 18.04 28.84 28.91
C PRO A 626 16.55 28.70 28.59
N VAL A 627 16.23 28.73 27.30
CA VAL A 627 14.97 28.22 26.77
C VAL A 627 15.11 26.71 26.69
N VAL A 628 14.16 25.99 27.29
CA VAL A 628 14.20 24.53 27.37
C VAL A 628 13.05 23.95 26.57
N SER A 629 13.37 23.03 25.68
CA SER A 629 12.39 22.22 24.94
C SER A 629 12.67 20.74 25.16
N VAL A 630 11.62 19.92 25.12
CA VAL A 630 11.74 18.47 25.15
C VAL A 630 11.37 17.93 23.78
N ASP A 631 12.23 17.08 23.24
CA ASP A 631 11.91 16.28 22.07
C ASP A 631 11.53 14.88 22.52
N TYR A 632 10.22 14.64 22.59
CA TYR A 632 9.67 13.35 23.00
C TYR A 632 9.99 12.22 22.00
N ARG A 633 10.38 12.55 20.75
CA ARG A 633 10.75 11.57 19.72
C ARG A 633 12.12 10.95 19.98
N THR A 634 13.07 11.77 20.47
CA THR A 634 14.45 11.35 20.77
C THR A 634 14.68 11.12 22.28
N ALA A 635 13.66 11.34 23.11
CA ALA A 635 13.77 11.37 24.57
C ALA A 635 14.87 12.35 25.06
N ALA A 636 15.04 13.48 24.35
CA ALA A 636 16.07 14.47 24.62
C ALA A 636 15.50 15.76 25.24
N ILE A 637 16.31 16.42 26.08
CA ILE A 637 16.07 17.77 26.59
C ILE A 637 17.05 18.71 25.88
N ASN A 638 16.52 19.69 25.15
CA ASN A 638 17.31 20.70 24.45
C ASN A 638 17.34 22.01 25.25
N LEU A 639 18.54 22.50 25.54
CA LEU A 639 18.79 23.74 26.28
C LEU A 639 19.39 24.79 25.33
N HIS A 640 18.64 25.84 25.02
CA HIS A 640 19.10 26.96 24.20
C HIS A 640 19.41 28.18 25.07
N TYR A 641 20.65 28.68 25.02
CA TYR A 641 21.04 29.90 25.74
C TYR A 641 22.02 30.75 24.90
N MET A 642 22.02 32.06 25.13
CA MET A 642 22.89 33.01 24.45
C MET A 642 24.18 33.24 25.27
N VAL A 643 25.33 33.20 24.61
CA VAL A 643 26.62 33.60 25.23
C VAL A 643 27.00 34.98 24.69
N PRO A 644 27.25 36.00 25.53
CA PRO A 644 27.68 37.32 25.07
C PRO A 644 29.01 37.23 24.31
N ASN A 645 29.09 37.84 23.12
CA ASN A 645 30.30 37.94 22.31
C ASN A 645 31.41 38.66 23.10
N GLY A 646 32.29 37.88 23.74
CA GLY A 646 33.45 38.39 24.48
C GLY A 646 34.50 37.33 24.84
N ALA A 647 34.32 36.07 24.46
CA ALA A 647 35.30 35.01 24.73
C ALA A 647 35.66 34.30 23.41
N ASN A 648 36.96 34.30 23.09
CA ASN A 648 37.55 33.55 21.99
C ASN A 648 37.02 32.12 21.94
N CYS A 649 36.30 31.76 20.88
CA CYS A 649 36.03 30.38 20.54
C CYS A 649 37.35 29.69 20.19
N SER A 650 37.94 29.00 21.16
CA SER A 650 38.90 27.95 20.86
C SER A 650 38.09 26.71 20.49
N HIS A 651 38.26 26.27 19.24
CA HIS A 651 37.75 24.99 18.75
C HIS A 651 38.07 23.89 19.76
N THR A 652 37.04 23.25 20.30
CA THR A 652 37.16 21.91 20.85
C THR A 652 36.35 21.00 19.94
N ASN A 653 37.06 20.36 19.01
CA ASN A 653 36.61 19.10 18.43
C ASN A 653 36.54 18.07 19.56
N GLY A 654 35.39 17.43 19.71
CA GLY A 654 35.19 16.26 20.56
C GLY A 654 33.96 15.53 20.06
N GLY A 655 34.16 14.31 19.55
CA GLY A 655 33.16 13.48 18.89
C GLY A 655 32.35 12.60 19.83
#